data_AF-A0A0G4N644-F1
#
_entry.id   AF-A0A0G4N644-F1
#
_cell.length_a   1.000
_cell.length_b   1.000
_cell.length_c   1.000
_cell.angle_alpha   90.00
_cell.angle_beta   90.00
_cell.angle_gamma   90.00
#
_symmetry.space_group_name_H-M   'P 1'
#
loop_
_entity.id
_entity.type
_entity.pdbx_description
1 polymer ?
#
loop_
_entity_poly.entity_id
_entity_poly.type
_entity_poly.pdbx_seq_one_letter_code
_entity_poly.pdbx_strand_id
1 'polypeptide(L)'
;MKVSSVYLSLLSSLAAVPNVLACNGYEGGLPSHADHHSNSQVIEVPAGEVYDGKWAKYDRGSGACNEQNEGDWRDAVFYLRRGATLKNVIIGKDQAEGVHCDGPCTLEFVWFEDVCEDGISVKNDRPGDETWIIGGGAFKAQDKIIINFYAEDYGKVYRSCGNCSSQCKRNVYVEGVTAYNGGEIVGINEAFGDTATLRNRFDLISATAAFCHATTAVCSQSNPSPTITAMSTLPKIRLGLGRQQVDDAIVPAAAERATDDAKLGAENVANETGAQIDEKPVLPSENVQHGVQSVQAVTLTWSKRSLVAVFIDIWCLYLVNAFQSSILYNLMPFVTSDFESHSLLTVINIVANAMTAAVYIPLAKMLDVWGRAEGFLVMTGFATLGLVLMATCNSLSTFCAAQVFYSIGFGGIIYSVDVITADATSLKNRGLAFAFTSSPYMITAFAGPKAAEGFYENVNWRWGFGCFSIILPCVAAPLFTILKFNLRKAEQQGRILREKSGRTLAQNIWMFVTEFDVPGVILFAGGLTTFLLPFTLADSAPEGWSSGYIIAMIVVGFVVLGIFALYETFLAPTPFLNVHLMTDRTIIGALALCATYQVSYYCWNSYFTSFLQVVNNLSVSEAGHVASTFDVVSGILLLIVGFSIRKTGYFKWLLYFAIPLYVFAQGLMIHFRQPNGYIGYIVMCQIFISVGGSIFIIVQQLSILAAVDHQHVAAALALLSVVGNIGGAVGNSISGAIWTNTFAKALERYLPATALPDLTEIYESLETQLSYEVGSPERLAIQQAYGYAQTRMLATGTGIMALSFIWVLLIRNINVGTIRQTMGNVF
;
A
#
# COMPACT_ATOMS: atom_id res chain seq x y z
N MET A 1 -21.30 38.19 10.66
CA MET A 1 -21.83 38.17 12.05
C MET A 1 -21.07 37.12 12.85
N LYS A 2 -20.94 37.24 14.19
CA LYS A 2 -19.91 36.56 15.03
C LYS A 2 -19.72 35.04 14.79
N VAL A 3 -18.52 34.63 14.37
CA VAL A 3 -17.98 33.26 14.53
C VAL A 3 -16.50 33.35 14.92
N SER A 4 -16.19 33.34 16.22
CA SER A 4 -14.83 33.24 16.78
C SER A 4 -14.92 33.04 18.30
N SER A 5 -14.74 31.82 18.80
CA SER A 5 -14.44 31.53 20.23
C SER A 5 -14.12 30.06 20.56
N VAL A 6 -14.45 29.08 19.70
CA VAL A 6 -14.52 27.66 20.13
C VAL A 6 -13.23 26.85 19.90
N TYR A 7 -12.29 27.34 19.08
CA TYR A 7 -11.13 26.55 18.64
C TYR A 7 -9.87 26.62 19.54
N LEU A 8 -9.86 27.35 20.65
CA LEU A 8 -8.62 27.68 21.37
C LEU A 8 -8.42 27.02 22.75
N SER A 9 -9.36 26.18 23.23
CA SER A 9 -9.37 25.71 24.63
C SER A 9 -8.96 24.24 24.85
N LEU A 10 -8.20 23.64 23.91
CA LEU A 10 -7.84 22.21 23.93
C LEU A 10 -6.32 21.93 23.83
N LEU A 11 -5.48 22.97 23.95
CA LEU A 11 -4.03 22.90 23.69
C LEU A 11 -3.13 22.94 24.94
N SER A 12 -3.68 22.84 26.16
CA SER A 12 -2.95 23.13 27.40
C SER A 12 -3.01 22.01 28.46
N SER A 13 -2.70 20.76 28.09
CA SER A 13 -2.39 19.68 29.06
C SER A 13 -1.73 18.45 28.42
N LEU A 14 -0.46 18.58 27.99
CA LEU A 14 0.43 17.42 27.78
C LEU A 14 1.82 17.75 28.33
N ALA A 15 2.07 17.30 29.56
CA ALA A 15 3.38 17.31 30.20
C ALA A 15 3.53 16.02 31.02
N ALA A 16 4.75 15.47 31.01
CA ALA A 16 5.19 14.22 31.67
C ALA A 16 4.61 12.91 31.11
N VAL A 17 5.45 12.19 30.35
CA VAL A 17 5.35 10.75 30.05
C VAL A 17 6.69 10.11 30.41
N PRO A 18 6.72 9.04 31.24
CA PRO A 18 7.85 8.11 31.31
C PRO A 18 7.66 6.93 30.35
N ASN A 19 8.78 6.40 29.86
CA ASN A 19 8.85 5.41 28.78
C ASN A 19 8.31 4.02 29.14
N VAL A 20 7.74 3.31 28.14
CA VAL A 20 7.86 1.84 28.02
C VAL A 20 8.03 1.49 26.53
N LEU A 21 9.22 1.02 26.14
CA LEU A 21 9.46 0.28 24.90
C LEU A 21 9.62 -1.21 25.24
N ALA A 22 8.91 -2.07 24.52
CA ALA A 22 9.24 -3.49 24.34
C ALA A 22 8.53 -3.98 23.06
N CYS A 23 9.15 -4.91 22.33
CA CYS A 23 8.72 -5.49 21.03
C CYS A 23 9.15 -4.81 19.72
N ASN A 24 10.25 -4.07 19.74
CA ASN A 24 11.17 -3.99 18.59
C ASN A 24 12.57 -4.41 19.08
N GLY A 25 13.40 -4.95 18.19
CA GLY A 25 14.80 -5.29 18.52
C GLY A 25 15.52 -4.08 19.12
N TYR A 26 16.18 -4.26 20.25
CA TYR A 26 16.77 -3.17 21.02
C TYR A 26 18.07 -2.69 20.39
N GLU A 27 18.00 -1.59 19.64
CA GLU A 27 19.14 -0.89 19.03
C GLU A 27 19.84 0.07 20.04
N GLY A 28 19.64 -0.14 21.35
CA GLY A 28 19.99 0.82 22.41
C GLY A 28 21.37 0.69 23.06
N GLY A 29 22.26 -0.17 22.54
CA GLY A 29 23.58 -0.45 23.13
C GLY A 29 23.52 -1.49 24.26
N LEU A 30 24.43 -1.40 25.23
CA LEU A 30 24.38 -2.24 26.45
C LEU A 30 23.41 -1.60 27.48
N PRO A 31 22.44 -2.35 28.04
CA PRO A 31 21.54 -1.82 29.07
C PRO A 31 22.28 -1.36 30.34
N SER A 32 21.76 -0.32 31.00
CA SER A 32 22.28 0.13 32.29
C SER A 32 21.91 -0.86 33.41
N HIS A 33 22.90 -1.34 34.16
CA HIS A 33 22.65 -2.28 35.26
C HIS A 33 22.02 -1.60 36.49
N ALA A 34 21.10 -2.30 37.17
CA ALA A 34 20.44 -1.83 38.38
C ALA A 34 21.34 -1.94 39.63
N ASP A 35 22.04 -3.08 39.74
CA ASP A 35 22.97 -3.44 40.83
C ASP A 35 24.20 -4.13 40.23
N HIS A 36 25.24 -4.39 41.04
CA HIS A 36 26.44 -5.11 40.62
C HIS A 36 26.88 -6.13 41.67
N HIS A 37 27.11 -7.37 41.24
CA HIS A 37 27.49 -8.51 42.05
C HIS A 37 28.74 -9.17 41.48
N SER A 38 29.82 -9.24 42.27
CA SER A 38 31.05 -9.93 41.90
C SER A 38 31.24 -11.13 42.82
N ASN A 39 31.16 -12.34 42.26
CA ASN A 39 31.07 -13.58 43.02
C ASN A 39 32.29 -14.48 42.77
N SER A 40 32.94 -14.94 43.84
CA SER A 40 34.07 -15.89 43.73
C SER A 40 33.65 -17.31 43.35
N GLN A 41 32.35 -17.63 43.39
CA GLN A 41 31.77 -18.93 43.04
C GLN A 41 30.65 -18.77 42.00
N VAL A 42 30.44 -19.81 41.18
CA VAL A 42 29.36 -19.87 40.19
C VAL A 42 27.98 -19.84 40.86
N ILE A 43 27.03 -19.14 40.23
CA ILE A 43 25.62 -19.17 40.66
C ILE A 43 24.93 -20.36 39.99
N GLU A 44 24.64 -21.41 40.76
CA GLU A 44 23.82 -22.53 40.27
C GLU A 44 22.33 -22.18 40.30
N VAL A 45 21.66 -22.31 39.15
CA VAL A 45 20.19 -22.23 39.04
C VAL A 45 19.62 -23.66 39.05
N PRO A 46 18.77 -24.05 40.03
CA PRO A 46 18.24 -25.40 40.12
C PRO A 46 17.36 -25.82 38.94
N ALA A 47 17.18 -27.14 38.76
CA ALA A 47 16.48 -27.70 37.61
C ALA A 47 15.00 -27.26 37.58
N GLY A 48 14.59 -26.62 36.48
CA GLY A 48 13.22 -26.10 36.31
C GLY A 48 12.92 -24.78 37.01
N GLU A 49 13.87 -24.18 37.74
CA GLU A 49 13.69 -22.89 38.41
C GLU A 49 13.95 -21.69 37.49
N VAL A 50 13.36 -20.54 37.82
CA VAL A 50 13.54 -19.28 37.09
C VAL A 50 14.35 -18.29 37.95
N TYR A 51 15.54 -17.92 37.49
CA TYR A 51 16.35 -16.86 38.09
C TYR A 51 16.16 -15.54 37.32
N ASP A 52 15.50 -14.56 37.96
CA ASP A 52 15.33 -13.21 37.43
C ASP A 52 16.36 -12.27 38.08
N GLY A 53 17.35 -11.85 37.30
CA GLY A 53 18.43 -10.96 37.75
C GLY A 53 18.03 -9.50 37.88
N LYS A 54 16.79 -9.11 37.51
CA LYS A 54 16.27 -7.73 37.63
C LYS A 54 17.18 -6.65 37.04
N TRP A 55 17.90 -6.98 35.96
CA TRP A 55 18.91 -6.14 35.30
C TRP A 55 20.15 -5.83 36.15
N ALA A 56 20.49 -6.65 37.14
CA ALA A 56 21.77 -6.57 37.83
C ALA A 56 22.92 -7.11 36.96
N LYS A 57 24.13 -6.59 37.19
CA LYS A 57 25.38 -7.06 36.57
C LYS A 57 26.05 -8.11 37.45
N TYR A 58 26.54 -9.19 36.84
CA TYR A 58 27.22 -10.30 37.51
C TYR A 58 28.57 -10.60 36.86
N ASP A 59 29.62 -10.79 37.66
CA ASP A 59 30.95 -11.22 37.19
C ASP A 59 31.70 -12.06 38.25
N ARG A 60 32.93 -12.50 37.94
CA ARG A 60 33.79 -13.33 38.80
C ARG A 60 34.94 -12.57 39.47
N GLY A 61 34.99 -11.24 39.29
CA GLY A 61 36.02 -10.36 39.87
C GLY A 61 37.22 -10.11 38.96
N SER A 62 37.90 -8.97 39.17
CA SER A 62 38.91 -8.47 38.23
C SER A 62 40.07 -9.45 38.03
N GLY A 63 40.36 -9.81 36.78
CA GLY A 63 41.39 -10.78 36.42
C GLY A 63 40.93 -12.24 36.39
N ALA A 64 39.62 -12.50 36.45
CA ALA A 64 39.06 -13.84 36.17
C ALA A 64 39.25 -14.26 34.70
N CYS A 65 39.12 -13.32 33.76
CA CYS A 65 39.44 -13.55 32.35
C CYS A 65 40.96 -13.74 32.15
N ASN A 66 41.36 -14.91 31.64
CA ASN A 66 42.75 -15.31 31.39
C ASN A 66 43.00 -15.64 29.90
N GLU A 67 42.30 -14.94 29.01
CA GLU A 67 42.28 -15.17 27.56
C GLU A 67 41.86 -16.62 27.20
N GLN A 68 42.33 -17.16 26.08
CA GLN A 68 41.86 -18.40 25.42
C GLN A 68 42.23 -19.72 26.13
N ASN A 69 41.98 -19.83 27.44
CA ASN A 69 42.17 -21.07 28.22
C ASN A 69 40.82 -21.67 28.63
N GLU A 70 40.40 -22.76 27.97
CA GLU A 70 39.13 -23.47 28.21
C GLU A 70 38.83 -23.68 29.70
N GLY A 71 37.75 -23.04 30.17
CA GLY A 71 37.24 -23.17 31.54
C GLY A 71 36.36 -24.41 31.79
N ASP A 72 36.13 -24.73 33.07
CA ASP A 72 35.09 -25.69 33.46
C ASP A 72 33.83 -24.93 33.92
N TRP A 73 32.70 -25.63 34.06
CA TRP A 73 31.42 -25.01 34.49
C TRP A 73 31.49 -24.28 35.85
N ARG A 74 32.53 -24.57 36.66
CA ARG A 74 32.80 -23.89 37.93
C ARG A 74 33.30 -22.45 37.78
N ASP A 75 33.82 -22.12 36.61
CA ASP A 75 34.40 -20.81 36.27
C ASP A 75 33.34 -19.89 35.64
N ALA A 76 32.18 -20.46 35.25
CA ALA A 76 31.04 -19.72 34.71
C ALA A 76 30.44 -18.72 35.72
N VAL A 77 29.84 -17.62 35.25
CA VAL A 77 29.05 -16.74 36.12
C VAL A 77 27.77 -17.44 36.58
N PHE A 78 27.09 -18.13 35.66
CA PHE A 78 25.90 -18.93 35.94
C PHE A 78 26.02 -20.36 35.41
N TYR A 79 25.52 -21.32 36.19
CA TYR A 79 25.36 -22.71 35.80
C TYR A 79 23.89 -23.13 35.91
N LEU A 80 23.24 -23.34 34.77
CA LEU A 80 21.83 -23.70 34.69
C LEU A 80 21.68 -25.22 34.65
N ARG A 81 21.02 -25.78 35.67
CA ARG A 81 20.58 -27.18 35.65
C ARG A 81 19.45 -27.35 34.63
N ARG A 82 19.31 -28.57 34.09
CA ARG A 82 18.26 -28.97 33.13
C ARG A 82 16.89 -28.33 33.39
N GLY A 83 16.38 -27.60 32.41
CA GLY A 83 15.08 -26.93 32.42
C GLY A 83 15.05 -25.58 33.12
N ALA A 84 16.17 -25.09 33.66
CA ALA A 84 16.24 -23.78 34.31
C ALA A 84 16.11 -22.62 33.31
N THR A 85 15.59 -21.49 33.79
CA THR A 85 15.51 -20.22 33.04
C THR A 85 16.34 -19.14 33.72
N LEU A 86 17.15 -18.40 32.96
CA LEU A 86 17.85 -17.20 33.42
C LEU A 86 17.32 -16.00 32.65
N LYS A 87 16.95 -14.91 33.34
CA LYS A 87 16.43 -13.71 32.67
C LYS A 87 16.79 -12.38 33.29
N ASN A 88 16.77 -11.33 32.46
CA ASN A 88 17.10 -9.95 32.84
C ASN A 88 18.46 -9.86 33.56
N VAL A 89 19.52 -10.36 32.95
CA VAL A 89 20.87 -10.45 33.54
C VAL A 89 21.87 -9.76 32.63
N ILE A 90 22.83 -9.05 33.23
CA ILE A 90 23.99 -8.52 32.52
C ILE A 90 25.24 -9.25 33.05
N ILE A 91 26.01 -9.84 32.16
CA ILE A 91 27.27 -10.50 32.44
C ILE A 91 28.38 -9.48 32.22
N GLY A 92 29.14 -9.18 33.27
CA GLY A 92 30.21 -8.20 33.22
C GLY A 92 31.47 -8.72 32.54
N LYS A 93 32.33 -7.80 32.09
CA LYS A 93 33.60 -8.11 31.40
C LYS A 93 34.55 -9.02 32.20
N ASP A 94 34.48 -8.99 33.53
CA ASP A 94 35.39 -9.70 34.44
C ASP A 94 34.88 -11.14 34.71
N GLN A 95 34.49 -11.81 33.63
CA GLN A 95 34.00 -13.19 33.59
C GLN A 95 35.06 -14.10 32.97
N ALA A 96 35.25 -15.29 33.54
CA ALA A 96 36.12 -16.31 32.95
C ALA A 96 35.32 -17.08 31.87
N GLU A 97 34.17 -17.61 32.30
CA GLU A 97 33.18 -18.28 31.47
C GLU A 97 31.80 -17.61 31.68
N GLY A 98 30.97 -17.54 30.64
CA GLY A 98 29.72 -16.79 30.67
C GLY A 98 28.59 -17.54 31.39
N VAL A 99 27.78 -18.25 30.61
CA VAL A 99 26.63 -19.04 31.08
C VAL A 99 26.74 -20.47 30.56
N HIS A 100 26.78 -21.46 31.47
CA HIS A 100 26.81 -22.88 31.11
C HIS A 100 25.46 -23.55 31.41
N CYS A 101 24.96 -24.38 30.49
CA CYS A 101 23.73 -25.16 30.65
C CYS A 101 24.00 -26.68 30.66
N ASP A 102 23.44 -27.35 31.65
CA ASP A 102 23.51 -28.81 31.89
C ASP A 102 22.22 -29.49 31.38
N GLY A 103 22.13 -29.63 30.05
CA GLY A 103 20.92 -29.97 29.32
C GLY A 103 20.17 -28.73 28.79
N PRO A 104 18.90 -28.88 28.35
CA PRO A 104 18.10 -27.78 27.85
C PRO A 104 17.92 -26.67 28.89
N CYS A 105 17.99 -25.42 28.46
CA CYS A 105 17.79 -24.23 29.29
C CYS A 105 17.07 -23.12 28.49
N THR A 106 16.61 -22.10 29.20
CA THR A 106 16.03 -20.89 28.59
C THR A 106 16.77 -19.64 29.06
N LEU A 107 17.19 -18.79 28.14
CA LEU A 107 17.80 -17.48 28.42
C LEU A 107 16.90 -16.38 27.85
N GLU A 108 16.41 -15.45 28.67
CA GLU A 108 15.56 -14.34 28.24
C GLU A 108 16.21 -12.98 28.57
N PHE A 109 16.52 -12.17 27.56
CA PHE A 109 17.16 -10.85 27.75
C PHE A 109 18.46 -10.89 28.59
N VAL A 110 19.37 -11.81 28.25
CA VAL A 110 20.70 -11.92 28.87
C VAL A 110 21.73 -11.15 28.04
N TRP A 111 22.49 -10.26 28.68
CA TRP A 111 23.46 -9.38 28.03
C TRP A 111 24.89 -9.68 28.46
N PHE A 112 25.88 -9.43 27.61
CA PHE A 112 27.31 -9.61 27.90
C PHE A 112 28.09 -8.33 27.54
N GLU A 113 28.78 -7.75 28.51
CA GLU A 113 29.55 -6.49 28.38
C GLU A 113 30.85 -6.67 27.56
N ASP A 114 31.53 -7.80 27.74
CA ASP A 114 32.76 -8.21 27.05
C ASP A 114 32.86 -9.74 27.23
N VAL A 115 33.09 -10.52 26.16
CA VAL A 115 33.13 -11.99 26.26
C VAL A 115 34.55 -12.52 26.14
N CYS A 116 35.08 -13.06 27.24
CA CYS A 116 36.46 -13.56 27.37
C CYS A 116 36.74 -14.78 26.47
N GLU A 117 35.92 -15.83 26.58
CA GLU A 117 36.00 -17.06 25.79
C GLU A 117 34.63 -17.42 25.18
N ASP A 118 33.84 -18.27 25.85
CA ASP A 118 32.48 -18.62 25.42
C ASP A 118 31.43 -17.83 26.22
N GLY A 119 30.49 -17.19 25.51
CA GLY A 119 29.38 -16.48 26.16
C GLY A 119 28.32 -17.44 26.70
N ILE A 120 27.93 -18.43 25.88
CA ILE A 120 26.89 -19.41 26.22
C ILE A 120 27.36 -20.80 25.79
N SER A 121 27.43 -21.75 26.74
CA SER A 121 27.90 -23.11 26.51
C SER A 121 26.83 -24.14 26.89
N VAL A 122 26.31 -24.91 25.93
CA VAL A 122 25.23 -25.90 26.14
C VAL A 122 25.79 -27.33 26.00
N LYS A 123 25.79 -28.05 27.13
CA LYS A 123 26.36 -29.40 27.27
C LYS A 123 25.24 -30.37 27.72
N ASN A 124 25.47 -31.68 27.57
CA ASN A 124 24.56 -32.76 28.04
C ASN A 124 23.12 -32.76 27.47
N ASP A 125 22.91 -32.21 26.27
CA ASP A 125 21.64 -32.26 25.52
C ASP A 125 21.33 -33.65 24.96
N ARG A 126 20.04 -34.01 24.93
CA ARG A 126 19.52 -35.31 24.43
C ARG A 126 18.62 -35.11 23.20
N PRO A 127 18.44 -36.12 22.34
CA PRO A 127 17.50 -36.03 21.23
C PRO A 127 16.08 -35.69 21.71
N GLY A 128 15.53 -34.58 21.21
CA GLY A 128 14.23 -34.04 21.62
C GLY A 128 14.28 -32.94 22.70
N ASP A 129 15.47 -32.59 23.20
CA ASP A 129 15.67 -31.42 24.05
C ASP A 129 15.72 -30.13 23.22
N GLU A 130 15.07 -29.07 23.71
CA GLU A 130 15.07 -27.73 23.10
C GLU A 130 15.69 -26.72 24.07
N THR A 131 16.59 -25.87 23.55
CA THR A 131 17.20 -24.75 24.28
C THR A 131 16.76 -23.46 23.63
N TRP A 132 16.26 -22.52 24.42
CA TRP A 132 15.68 -21.27 23.94
C TRP A 132 16.53 -20.09 24.40
N ILE A 133 16.93 -19.24 23.45
CA ILE A 133 17.64 -17.98 23.75
C ILE A 133 16.82 -16.89 23.07
N ILE A 134 16.29 -15.95 23.87
CA ILE A 134 15.20 -15.05 23.49
C ILE A 134 15.56 -13.63 23.94
N GLY A 135 16.10 -12.83 23.03
CA GLY A 135 16.53 -11.47 23.36
C GLY A 135 17.85 -11.45 24.14
N GLY A 136 18.50 -10.30 24.12
CA GLY A 136 19.82 -10.13 24.72
C GLY A 136 20.81 -9.57 23.71
N GLY A 137 22.07 -9.48 24.14
CA GLY A 137 23.15 -9.04 23.27
C GLY A 137 24.53 -9.24 23.88
N ALA A 138 25.57 -9.24 23.05
CA ALA A 138 26.95 -9.40 23.47
C ALA A 138 27.87 -8.53 22.62
N PHE A 139 28.83 -7.93 23.29
CA PHE A 139 29.85 -7.09 22.68
C PHE A 139 31.21 -7.80 22.80
N LYS A 140 32.05 -7.68 21.77
CA LYS A 140 33.46 -8.11 21.73
C LYS A 140 33.70 -9.62 21.97
N ALA A 141 32.80 -10.48 21.50
CA ALA A 141 32.93 -11.92 21.72
C ALA A 141 33.82 -12.60 20.70
N GLN A 142 35.00 -13.10 21.07
CA GLN A 142 35.91 -13.73 20.11
C GLN A 142 35.43 -15.10 19.58
N ASP A 143 34.48 -15.77 20.27
CA ASP A 143 33.73 -16.93 19.76
C ASP A 143 32.20 -16.81 20.02
N LYS A 144 31.49 -17.82 20.56
CA LYS A 144 30.09 -18.18 20.21
C LYS A 144 28.96 -17.45 20.96
N ILE A 145 27.83 -17.14 20.30
CA ILE A 145 26.60 -16.47 20.82
C ILE A 145 25.32 -16.77 19.97
N ILE A 146 24.05 -16.70 20.46
CA ILE A 146 22.90 -17.32 19.75
C ILE A 146 21.50 -16.60 19.93
N ILE A 147 20.69 -16.54 18.85
CA ILE A 147 19.21 -16.26 18.65
C ILE A 147 18.56 -14.98 19.22
N ASN A 148 17.84 -14.25 18.33
CA ASN A 148 17.10 -13.00 18.62
C ASN A 148 17.96 -11.96 19.37
N PHE A 149 19.22 -11.87 18.93
CA PHE A 149 20.34 -11.42 19.73
C PHE A 149 21.08 -10.28 19.02
N TYR A 150 21.56 -9.29 19.78
CA TYR A 150 22.45 -8.25 19.27
C TYR A 150 23.91 -8.70 19.41
N ALA A 151 24.69 -8.74 18.33
CA ALA A 151 26.10 -9.07 18.37
C ALA A 151 26.94 -7.95 17.74
N GLU A 152 27.98 -7.48 18.44
CA GLU A 152 28.93 -6.47 17.95
C GLU A 152 30.37 -6.89 18.28
N ASP A 153 31.32 -6.67 17.37
CA ASP A 153 32.73 -7.09 17.49
C ASP A 153 32.88 -8.61 17.76
N TYR A 154 32.11 -9.45 17.06
CA TYR A 154 32.01 -10.89 17.33
C TYR A 154 32.82 -11.77 16.36
N GLY A 155 33.35 -12.89 16.85
CA GLY A 155 34.02 -13.92 16.05
C GLY A 155 33.02 -14.86 15.39
N LYS A 156 32.08 -15.41 16.18
CA LYS A 156 30.97 -16.23 15.66
C LYS A 156 29.68 -15.99 16.44
N VAL A 157 28.55 -16.07 15.76
CA VAL A 157 27.26 -16.27 16.46
C VAL A 157 27.19 -17.78 16.79
N TYR A 158 26.44 -18.62 16.07
CA TYR A 158 26.34 -20.03 16.44
C TYR A 158 27.57 -20.85 15.99
N ARG A 159 28.03 -21.81 16.80
CA ARG A 159 28.89 -22.91 16.33
C ARG A 159 28.61 -24.25 17.00
N SER A 160 28.43 -25.31 16.20
CA SER A 160 28.37 -26.71 16.64
C SER A 160 29.78 -27.29 16.89
N CYS A 161 29.91 -28.30 17.76
CA CYS A 161 31.23 -28.80 18.15
C CYS A 161 31.90 -29.57 17.00
N GLY A 162 33.13 -29.18 16.64
CA GLY A 162 33.86 -29.78 15.51
C GLY A 162 34.59 -31.09 15.82
N ASN A 163 34.95 -31.30 17.10
CA ASN A 163 35.87 -32.37 17.55
C ASN A 163 35.36 -33.17 18.77
N CYS A 164 34.11 -32.95 19.21
CA CYS A 164 33.54 -33.64 20.36
C CYS A 164 33.44 -35.15 20.14
N SER A 165 33.82 -35.95 21.14
CA SER A 165 33.76 -37.42 21.11
C SER A 165 32.35 -37.99 21.04
N SER A 166 31.34 -37.19 21.42
CA SER A 166 29.93 -37.53 21.33
C SER A 166 29.09 -36.26 21.24
N GLN A 167 28.28 -36.13 20.18
CA GLN A 167 27.26 -35.09 20.04
C GLN A 167 26.01 -35.72 19.42
N CYS A 168 24.82 -35.21 19.76
CA CYS A 168 23.61 -35.49 19.02
C CYS A 168 23.50 -34.56 17.79
N LYS A 169 22.66 -34.93 16.81
CA LYS A 169 22.30 -34.04 15.70
C LYS A 169 21.55 -32.82 16.25
N ARG A 170 22.03 -31.62 15.92
CA ARG A 170 21.40 -30.34 16.29
C ARG A 170 20.70 -29.71 15.08
N ASN A 171 19.53 -29.12 15.32
CA ASN A 171 18.82 -28.30 14.33
C ASN A 171 18.69 -26.89 14.91
N VAL A 172 19.29 -25.90 14.25
CA VAL A 172 19.41 -24.54 14.74
C VAL A 172 18.46 -23.62 13.96
N TYR A 173 17.67 -22.83 14.67
CA TYR A 173 16.76 -21.85 14.07
C TYR A 173 17.17 -20.46 14.55
N VAL A 174 17.78 -19.66 13.67
CA VAL A 174 18.22 -18.30 13.98
C VAL A 174 17.27 -17.31 13.33
N GLU A 175 16.57 -16.55 14.16
CA GLU A 175 15.65 -15.50 13.74
C GLU A 175 15.95 -14.17 14.44
N GLY A 176 15.86 -13.06 13.72
CA GLY A 176 15.93 -11.70 14.27
C GLY A 176 17.28 -11.28 14.86
N VAL A 177 18.39 -11.90 14.44
CA VAL A 177 19.75 -11.57 14.94
C VAL A 177 20.32 -10.38 14.18
N THR A 178 20.65 -9.32 14.93
CA THR A 178 21.34 -8.14 14.40
C THR A 178 22.83 -8.24 14.72
N ALA A 179 23.69 -8.22 13.70
CA ALA A 179 25.09 -8.62 13.82
C ALA A 179 26.04 -7.63 13.12
N TYR A 180 26.79 -6.86 13.91
CA TYR A 180 27.71 -5.81 13.47
C TYR A 180 29.18 -6.22 13.66
N ASN A 181 30.03 -5.78 12.72
CA ASN A 181 31.50 -5.88 12.76
C ASN A 181 32.07 -7.25 13.22
N GLY A 182 31.57 -8.35 12.67
CA GLY A 182 32.01 -9.70 13.07
C GLY A 182 32.15 -10.73 11.96
N GLY A 183 32.38 -11.97 12.37
CA GLY A 183 32.75 -13.11 11.52
C GLY A 183 31.58 -13.96 11.02
N GLU A 184 31.48 -15.19 11.52
CA GLU A 184 30.57 -16.23 10.99
C GLU A 184 29.23 -16.25 11.77
N ILE A 185 28.09 -16.32 11.07
CA ILE A 185 26.78 -16.33 11.77
C ILE A 185 26.41 -17.74 12.27
N VAL A 186 26.65 -18.80 11.49
CA VAL A 186 26.35 -20.17 11.92
C VAL A 186 27.34 -21.19 11.34
N GLY A 187 28.11 -21.84 12.22
CA GLY A 187 28.91 -23.02 11.89
C GLY A 187 28.23 -24.32 12.32
N ILE A 188 28.04 -25.26 11.40
CA ILE A 188 27.42 -26.58 11.65
C ILE A 188 28.41 -27.73 11.43
N ASN A 189 28.17 -28.88 12.09
CA ASN A 189 28.95 -30.08 11.88
C ASN A 189 28.19 -31.10 10.99
N GLU A 190 28.56 -31.15 9.71
CA GLU A 190 27.95 -32.07 8.74
C GLU A 190 28.16 -33.55 9.09
N ALA A 191 29.23 -33.91 9.80
CA ALA A 191 29.50 -35.29 10.19
C ALA A 191 28.48 -35.83 11.23
N PHE A 192 27.85 -34.94 12.01
CA PHE A 192 26.72 -35.26 12.89
C PHE A 192 25.35 -35.02 12.23
N GLY A 193 25.34 -34.56 10.97
CA GLY A 193 24.13 -34.30 10.20
C GLY A 193 23.34 -33.07 10.67
N ASP A 194 24.01 -32.10 11.31
CA ASP A 194 23.41 -30.87 11.82
C ASP A 194 22.71 -30.07 10.71
N THR A 195 21.72 -29.25 11.08
CA THR A 195 21.06 -28.33 10.14
C THR A 195 20.88 -26.94 10.75
N ALA A 196 20.85 -25.92 9.90
CA ALA A 196 20.60 -24.53 10.29
C ALA A 196 19.54 -23.89 9.40
N THR A 197 18.66 -23.08 9.99
CA THR A 197 17.62 -22.29 9.31
C THR A 197 17.74 -20.84 9.76
N LEU A 198 17.86 -19.91 8.81
CA LEU A 198 17.98 -18.47 9.05
C LEU A 198 16.69 -17.75 8.60
N ARG A 199 16.15 -16.82 9.40
CA ARG A 199 14.91 -16.05 9.09
C ARG A 199 14.99 -14.60 9.60
N ASN A 200 14.40 -13.65 8.86
CA ASN A 200 14.16 -12.24 9.21
C ASN A 200 15.35 -11.39 9.70
N ARG A 201 15.60 -10.26 9.00
CA ARG A 201 16.61 -9.19 9.26
C ARG A 201 18.01 -9.66 9.74
N PHE A 202 18.99 -9.53 8.85
CA PHE A 202 20.42 -9.45 9.20
C PHE A 202 20.96 -8.11 8.64
N ASP A 203 21.02 -7.07 9.45
CA ASP A 203 21.59 -5.77 9.04
C ASP A 203 23.13 -5.82 9.05
N LEU A 204 23.68 -6.53 8.06
CA LEU A 204 25.11 -6.76 7.88
C LEU A 204 25.82 -5.53 7.30
N ILE A 205 26.48 -4.76 8.16
CA ILE A 205 27.35 -3.63 7.78
C ILE A 205 28.84 -4.06 7.79
N SER A 206 29.16 -5.21 7.20
CA SER A 206 30.54 -5.69 7.04
C SER A 206 30.76 -6.38 5.69
N ALA A 207 31.92 -6.13 5.08
CA ALA A 207 32.27 -6.60 3.74
C ALA A 207 32.79 -8.06 3.68
N THR A 208 32.83 -8.77 4.81
CA THR A 208 33.51 -10.08 4.93
C THR A 208 32.75 -11.19 5.65
N ALA A 209 31.51 -10.96 6.11
CA ALA A 209 30.76 -11.96 6.87
C ALA A 209 30.32 -13.16 5.99
N ALA A 210 30.59 -14.38 6.45
CA ALA A 210 30.16 -15.61 5.79
C ALA A 210 28.88 -16.15 6.45
N PHE A 211 27.87 -16.50 5.63
CA PHE A 211 26.54 -16.88 6.13
C PHE A 211 26.48 -18.28 6.78
N CYS A 212 27.29 -19.25 6.31
CA CYS A 212 27.49 -20.57 6.92
C CYS A 212 28.86 -21.12 6.54
N HIS A 213 29.55 -21.81 7.45
CA HIS A 213 30.69 -22.69 7.15
C HIS A 213 30.40 -24.13 7.57
N ALA A 214 30.77 -25.09 6.71
CA ALA A 214 30.66 -26.51 6.96
C ALA A 214 32.06 -27.12 7.12
N THR A 215 32.36 -27.70 8.28
CA THR A 215 33.65 -28.37 8.53
C THR A 215 33.50 -29.88 8.50
N THR A 216 34.19 -30.54 7.56
CA THR A 216 34.40 -31.99 7.55
C THR A 216 35.71 -32.33 8.28
N ALA A 217 35.61 -33.06 9.40
CA ALA A 217 36.79 -33.42 10.19
C ALA A 217 37.57 -34.58 9.54
N VAL A 218 38.88 -34.39 9.32
CA VAL A 218 39.82 -35.45 8.92
C VAL A 218 40.99 -35.47 9.90
N CYS A 219 41.23 -36.62 10.54
CA CYS A 219 42.33 -36.81 11.47
C CYS A 219 43.56 -37.45 10.79
N SER A 220 44.69 -36.75 10.74
CA SER A 220 46.03 -37.26 11.11
C SER A 220 47.15 -36.23 10.86
N GLN A 221 48.33 -36.46 11.44
CA GLN A 221 49.39 -35.47 11.69
C GLN A 221 50.41 -35.31 10.55
N SER A 222 50.91 -34.09 10.31
CA SER A 222 52.37 -33.77 10.31
C SER A 222 52.66 -32.29 9.98
N ASN A 223 53.61 -31.70 10.70
CA ASN A 223 54.16 -30.33 10.51
C ASN A 223 55.28 -30.32 9.43
N PRO A 224 55.80 -29.18 8.90
CA PRO A 224 55.82 -27.84 9.52
C PRO A 224 55.48 -26.61 8.62
N SER A 225 55.41 -25.43 9.27
CA SER A 225 55.40 -24.06 8.71
C SER A 225 56.70 -23.70 7.93
N PRO A 226 56.89 -22.54 7.25
CA PRO A 226 56.41 -21.15 7.54
C PRO A 226 55.70 -20.51 6.30
N THR A 227 55.52 -19.19 6.04
CA THR A 227 56.13 -17.94 6.54
C THR A 227 55.21 -16.71 6.33
N ILE A 228 55.41 -15.62 7.08
CA ILE A 228 54.78 -14.29 6.91
C ILE A 228 55.57 -13.45 5.89
N THR A 229 54.90 -12.56 5.13
CA THR A 229 55.55 -11.33 4.63
C THR A 229 54.54 -10.18 4.57
N ALA A 230 54.81 -9.12 5.35
CA ALA A 230 54.09 -7.85 5.27
C ALA A 230 54.94 -6.81 4.52
N MET A 231 54.30 -5.84 3.86
CA MET A 231 54.97 -4.59 3.53
C MET A 231 54.01 -3.41 3.53
N SER A 232 54.29 -2.44 4.40
CA SER A 232 53.58 -1.17 4.52
C SER A 232 54.31 -0.08 3.74
N THR A 233 53.58 0.92 3.23
CA THR A 233 53.95 2.36 3.33
C THR A 233 52.89 3.28 2.72
N LEU A 234 52.40 4.22 3.53
CA LEU A 234 51.81 5.51 3.13
C LEU A 234 52.97 6.54 2.94
N PRO A 235 52.82 7.72 2.26
CA PRO A 235 51.77 8.69 2.57
C PRO A 235 51.31 9.76 1.50
N LYS A 236 50.08 10.29 1.73
CA LYS A 236 49.56 11.66 1.41
C LYS A 236 49.50 12.17 -0.06
N ILE A 237 48.32 12.67 -0.51
CA ILE A 237 47.97 14.12 -0.70
C ILE A 237 46.57 14.30 -1.37
N ARG A 238 45.77 15.20 -0.78
CA ARG A 238 44.58 16.00 -1.20
C ARG A 238 43.79 15.78 -2.53
N LEU A 239 42.45 15.82 -2.33
CA LEU A 239 41.36 16.54 -3.04
C LEU A 239 41.37 16.72 -4.58
N GLY A 240 40.23 16.41 -5.21
CA GLY A 240 39.75 17.17 -6.38
C GLY A 240 38.73 16.46 -7.29
N LEU A 241 37.50 16.99 -7.33
CA LEU A 241 36.51 17.00 -8.45
C LEU A 241 36.83 16.19 -9.72
N GLY A 242 35.91 15.31 -10.15
CA GLY A 242 35.94 14.77 -11.52
C GLY A 242 34.87 13.73 -11.85
N ARG A 243 33.83 14.15 -12.59
CA ARG A 243 32.92 13.27 -13.35
C ARG A 243 33.68 12.77 -14.60
N GLN A 244 33.74 11.46 -14.83
CA GLN A 244 33.69 10.79 -16.16
C GLN A 244 33.82 9.27 -15.94
N GLN A 245 32.82 8.48 -16.35
CA GLN A 245 32.70 7.86 -17.68
C GLN A 245 33.50 6.55 -17.76
N VAL A 246 32.78 5.43 -17.87
CA VAL A 246 33.32 4.11 -18.18
C VAL A 246 32.54 3.59 -19.39
N ASP A 247 33.26 3.24 -20.44
CA ASP A 247 32.71 2.89 -21.75
C ASP A 247 32.25 1.42 -21.82
N ASP A 248 31.39 1.15 -22.81
CA ASP A 248 31.01 -0.22 -23.19
C ASP A 248 32.19 -1.01 -23.76
N ALA A 249 32.35 -2.28 -23.35
CA ALA A 249 33.21 -3.24 -24.02
C ALA A 249 32.59 -4.65 -24.04
N ILE A 250 32.49 -5.21 -25.25
CA ILE A 250 31.81 -6.47 -25.60
C ILE A 250 32.79 -7.66 -25.53
N VAL A 251 32.33 -8.81 -25.03
CA VAL A 251 32.86 -10.16 -25.37
C VAL A 251 31.73 -11.22 -25.23
N PRO A 252 31.79 -12.39 -25.88
CA PRO A 252 30.70 -12.77 -26.79
C PRO A 252 30.06 -14.14 -26.50
N ALA A 253 29.00 -14.45 -27.24
CA ALA A 253 28.43 -15.79 -27.29
C ALA A 253 29.29 -16.74 -28.14
N ALA A 254 29.39 -18.00 -27.71
CA ALA A 254 29.87 -19.13 -28.51
C ALA A 254 28.87 -20.29 -28.35
N ALA A 255 28.60 -21.00 -29.46
CA ALA A 255 27.67 -22.12 -29.52
C ALA A 255 28.34 -23.31 -30.20
N GLU A 256 28.07 -24.53 -29.73
CA GLU A 256 28.22 -25.85 -30.35
C GLU A 256 27.94 -26.90 -29.24
N ARG A 257 27.47 -28.13 -29.47
CA ARG A 257 26.81 -28.81 -30.62
C ARG A 257 26.07 -30.04 -30.05
N ALA A 258 25.14 -30.63 -30.80
CA ALA A 258 24.47 -31.88 -30.38
C ALA A 258 25.22 -33.13 -30.89
N THR A 259 25.16 -34.22 -30.12
CA THR A 259 25.35 -35.61 -30.58
C THR A 259 24.41 -36.53 -29.81
N ASP A 260 23.65 -37.36 -30.53
CA ASP A 260 22.82 -38.43 -29.97
C ASP A 260 23.67 -39.56 -29.36
N ASP A 261 23.11 -40.31 -28.41
CA ASP A 261 23.32 -41.77 -28.40
C ASP A 261 22.16 -42.57 -27.77
N ALA A 262 22.08 -43.83 -28.17
CA ALA A 262 20.86 -44.64 -28.28
C ALA A 262 20.11 -45.10 -26.99
N LYS A 263 18.80 -45.27 -27.21
CA LYS A 263 17.80 -46.09 -26.47
C LYS A 263 18.33 -47.38 -25.80
N LEU A 264 17.81 -47.68 -24.62
CA LEU A 264 17.48 -49.06 -24.17
C LEU A 264 16.48 -49.04 -22.99
N GLY A 265 15.53 -49.98 -22.97
CA GLY A 265 14.71 -50.29 -21.79
C GLY A 265 13.37 -49.57 -21.66
N ALA A 266 12.33 -50.09 -22.31
CA ALA A 266 10.95 -49.88 -21.91
C ALA A 266 10.29 -51.23 -21.65
N GLU A 267 9.99 -51.56 -20.39
CA GLU A 267 8.90 -52.48 -20.02
C GLU A 267 8.64 -52.51 -18.49
N ASN A 268 7.36 -52.55 -18.13
CA ASN A 268 6.80 -53.16 -16.91
C ASN A 268 7.27 -52.73 -15.50
N VAL A 269 6.58 -51.74 -14.91
CA VAL A 269 5.74 -51.99 -13.70
C VAL A 269 4.48 -51.14 -13.81
N ALA A 270 3.30 -51.76 -13.67
CA ALA A 270 2.02 -51.07 -13.52
C ALA A 270 1.53 -51.19 -12.07
N ASN A 271 0.80 -50.18 -11.61
CA ASN A 271 0.07 -50.12 -10.34
C ASN A 271 0.87 -50.30 -9.04
N GLU A 272 1.11 -49.20 -8.33
CA GLU A 272 0.72 -49.17 -6.92
C GLU A 272 0.23 -47.77 -6.49
N THR A 273 -0.71 -47.80 -5.55
CA THR A 273 -1.67 -46.77 -5.16
C THR A 273 -1.11 -45.45 -4.64
N GLY A 274 -1.85 -44.38 -4.98
CA GLY A 274 -1.80 -43.02 -4.45
C GLY A 274 -1.13 -42.76 -3.10
N ALA A 275 -0.13 -41.88 -3.14
CA ALA A 275 0.25 -41.03 -2.02
C ALA A 275 -0.18 -39.59 -2.34
N GLN A 276 -1.14 -39.05 -1.57
CA GLN A 276 -1.37 -37.60 -1.54
C GLN A 276 -0.13 -36.93 -0.97
N ILE A 277 0.41 -35.94 -1.69
CA ILE A 277 1.35 -35.00 -1.09
C ILE A 277 0.50 -34.05 -0.23
N ASP A 278 0.33 -34.39 1.05
CA ASP A 278 -0.20 -33.46 2.04
C ASP A 278 0.84 -32.36 2.27
N GLU A 279 0.75 -31.29 1.47
CA GLU A 279 1.34 -29.99 1.81
C GLU A 279 0.74 -29.56 3.16
N LYS A 280 1.48 -29.76 4.26
CA LYS A 280 1.11 -29.21 5.56
C LYS A 280 0.90 -27.70 5.40
N PRO A 281 -0.23 -27.13 5.86
CA PRO A 281 -0.47 -25.71 5.73
C PRO A 281 0.59 -24.96 6.53
N VAL A 282 1.32 -24.08 5.84
CA VAL A 282 2.21 -23.11 6.49
C VAL A 282 1.35 -22.24 7.40
N LEU A 283 1.61 -22.31 8.70
CA LEU A 283 0.94 -21.44 9.69
C LEU A 283 1.28 -19.97 9.38
N PRO A 284 0.35 -19.02 9.59
CA PRO A 284 0.66 -17.60 9.47
C PRO A 284 1.85 -17.25 10.37
N SER A 285 2.82 -16.50 9.84
CA SER A 285 3.91 -15.99 10.67
C SER A 285 3.38 -14.97 11.67
N GLU A 286 3.85 -15.05 12.92
CA GLU A 286 3.27 -14.28 14.05
C GLU A 286 3.32 -12.75 13.85
N ASN A 287 4.22 -12.26 12.99
CA ASN A 287 4.42 -10.83 12.70
C ASN A 287 3.43 -10.22 11.67
N VAL A 288 2.43 -10.96 11.19
CA VAL A 288 1.42 -10.44 10.22
C VAL A 288 0.31 -9.66 10.93
N GLN A 289 -0.17 -8.55 10.36
CA GLN A 289 -1.23 -7.73 10.94
C GLN A 289 -2.56 -8.51 11.13
N HIS A 290 -3.27 -8.26 12.24
CA HIS A 290 -4.44 -9.05 12.68
C HIS A 290 -5.57 -9.15 11.63
N GLY A 291 -5.88 -8.10 10.88
CA GLY A 291 -6.87 -8.10 9.81
C GLY A 291 -6.46 -8.93 8.59
N VAL A 292 -5.16 -8.96 8.28
CA VAL A 292 -4.57 -9.82 7.25
C VAL A 292 -4.60 -11.29 7.69
N GLN A 293 -4.15 -11.59 8.92
CA GLN A 293 -4.26 -12.93 9.53
C GLN A 293 -5.71 -13.44 9.52
N SER A 294 -6.64 -12.58 9.93
CA SER A 294 -8.08 -12.89 9.97
C SER A 294 -8.62 -13.29 8.61
N VAL A 295 -8.23 -12.60 7.53
CA VAL A 295 -8.70 -12.99 6.18
C VAL A 295 -7.99 -14.23 5.67
N GLN A 296 -6.69 -14.42 5.92
CA GLN A 296 -6.00 -15.68 5.58
C GLN A 296 -6.64 -16.89 6.27
N ALA A 297 -7.01 -16.77 7.55
CA ALA A 297 -7.76 -17.81 8.25
C ALA A 297 -9.18 -18.01 7.66
N VAL A 298 -9.83 -16.93 7.21
CA VAL A 298 -11.16 -16.99 6.58
C VAL A 298 -11.11 -17.62 5.18
N THR A 299 -10.15 -17.30 4.30
CA THR A 299 -10.00 -17.95 2.98
C THR A 299 -9.69 -19.43 3.11
N LEU A 300 -8.96 -19.84 4.16
CA LEU A 300 -8.73 -21.25 4.51
C LEU A 300 -9.96 -21.98 5.07
N THR A 301 -11.07 -21.28 5.39
CA THR A 301 -12.33 -21.88 5.88
C THR A 301 -13.52 -21.71 4.92
N TRP A 302 -13.33 -20.98 3.83
CA TRP A 302 -14.32 -20.78 2.78
C TRP A 302 -14.67 -22.08 2.04
N SER A 303 -15.97 -22.36 1.97
CA SER A 303 -16.50 -23.36 1.05
C SER A 303 -16.62 -22.77 -0.36
N LYS A 304 -16.59 -23.61 -1.40
CA LYS A 304 -16.85 -23.16 -2.79
C LYS A 304 -18.19 -22.41 -2.93
N ARG A 305 -19.21 -22.79 -2.14
CA ARG A 305 -20.52 -22.09 -2.10
C ARG A 305 -20.41 -20.71 -1.45
N SER A 306 -19.62 -20.58 -0.40
CA SER A 306 -19.35 -19.30 0.28
C SER A 306 -18.60 -18.33 -0.64
N LEU A 307 -17.57 -18.82 -1.34
CA LEU A 307 -16.80 -18.04 -2.31
C LEU A 307 -17.69 -17.51 -3.45
N VAL A 308 -18.53 -18.38 -4.04
CA VAL A 308 -19.50 -17.98 -5.08
C VAL A 308 -20.49 -16.95 -4.56
N ALA A 309 -21.01 -17.11 -3.33
CA ALA A 309 -21.92 -16.14 -2.73
C ALA A 309 -21.26 -14.76 -2.53
N VAL A 310 -20.00 -14.72 -2.07
CA VAL A 310 -19.22 -13.47 -1.94
C VAL A 310 -19.04 -12.80 -3.30
N PHE A 311 -18.67 -13.54 -4.35
CA PHE A 311 -18.49 -12.96 -5.69
C PHE A 311 -19.80 -12.45 -6.32
N ILE A 312 -20.93 -13.12 -6.09
CA ILE A 312 -22.26 -12.64 -6.53
C ILE A 312 -22.62 -11.34 -5.81
N ASP A 313 -22.40 -11.27 -4.50
CA ASP A 313 -22.77 -10.10 -3.71
C ASP A 313 -21.86 -8.89 -3.98
N ILE A 314 -20.56 -9.14 -4.19
CA ILE A 314 -19.61 -8.15 -4.73
C ILE A 314 -20.09 -7.61 -6.08
N TRP A 315 -20.55 -8.47 -6.99
CA TRP A 315 -21.09 -8.07 -8.29
C TRP A 315 -22.36 -7.20 -8.13
N CYS A 316 -23.23 -7.52 -7.17
CA CYS A 316 -24.40 -6.70 -6.83
C CYS A 316 -24.02 -5.33 -6.24
N LEU A 317 -22.99 -5.27 -5.38
CA LEU A 317 -22.46 -4.01 -4.84
C LEU A 317 -21.86 -3.12 -5.93
N TYR A 318 -21.11 -3.70 -6.86
CA TYR A 318 -20.62 -3.00 -8.04
C TYR A 318 -21.75 -2.52 -8.95
N LEU A 319 -22.82 -3.32 -9.13
CA LEU A 319 -24.01 -2.90 -9.88
C LEU A 319 -24.69 -1.70 -9.24
N VAL A 320 -24.89 -1.71 -7.91
CA VAL A 320 -25.44 -0.56 -7.17
C VAL A 320 -24.55 0.66 -7.33
N ASN A 321 -23.23 0.52 -7.14
CA ASN A 321 -22.28 1.62 -7.30
C ASN A 321 -22.25 2.20 -8.72
N ALA A 322 -22.28 1.36 -9.74
CA ALA A 322 -22.26 1.79 -11.13
C ALA A 322 -23.57 2.51 -11.52
N PHE A 323 -24.72 2.01 -11.06
CA PHE A 323 -26.02 2.64 -11.34
C PHE A 323 -26.13 4.03 -10.71
N GLN A 324 -25.84 4.11 -9.42
CA GLN A 324 -25.95 5.36 -8.68
C GLN A 324 -24.95 6.41 -9.21
N SER A 325 -23.71 5.98 -9.54
CA SER A 325 -22.68 6.87 -10.06
C SER A 325 -23.03 7.39 -11.46
N SER A 326 -23.62 6.54 -12.31
CA SER A 326 -24.09 6.96 -13.64
C SER A 326 -25.26 7.96 -13.53
N ILE A 327 -26.17 7.77 -12.57
CA ILE A 327 -27.27 8.71 -12.32
C ILE A 327 -26.74 10.05 -11.80
N LEU A 328 -25.84 10.04 -10.82
CA LEU A 328 -25.18 11.26 -10.32
C LEU A 328 -24.44 12.01 -11.42
N TYR A 329 -23.66 11.32 -12.25
CA TYR A 329 -22.89 11.94 -13.32
C TYR A 329 -23.77 12.65 -14.37
N ASN A 330 -24.93 12.07 -14.71
CA ASN A 330 -25.86 12.68 -15.67
C ASN A 330 -26.72 13.79 -15.06
N LEU A 331 -27.06 13.72 -13.77
CA LEU A 331 -27.85 14.74 -13.07
C LEU A 331 -27.02 15.94 -12.57
N MET A 332 -25.71 15.78 -12.36
CA MET A 332 -24.88 16.82 -11.74
C MET A 332 -24.96 18.21 -12.43
N PRO A 333 -24.95 18.33 -13.77
CA PRO A 333 -25.10 19.63 -14.44
C PRO A 333 -26.40 20.37 -14.06
N PHE A 334 -27.50 19.63 -13.94
CA PHE A 334 -28.82 20.17 -13.55
C PHE A 334 -28.84 20.56 -12.07
N VAL A 335 -28.35 19.69 -11.19
CA VAL A 335 -28.23 20.01 -9.75
C VAL A 335 -27.40 21.27 -9.49
N THR A 336 -26.35 21.51 -10.28
CA THR A 336 -25.60 22.79 -10.19
C THR A 336 -26.33 23.99 -10.78
N SER A 337 -27.22 23.77 -11.76
CA SER A 337 -28.03 24.83 -12.39
C SER A 337 -29.20 25.25 -11.48
N ASP A 338 -29.83 24.30 -10.77
CA ASP A 338 -30.80 24.53 -9.68
C ASP A 338 -30.28 25.44 -8.55
N PHE A 339 -28.95 25.55 -8.41
CA PHE A 339 -28.27 26.42 -7.45
C PHE A 339 -27.56 27.62 -8.13
N GLU A 340 -27.89 27.95 -9.38
CA GLU A 340 -27.32 29.07 -10.16
C GLU A 340 -25.78 29.07 -10.15
N SER A 341 -25.17 27.87 -10.28
CA SER A 341 -23.75 27.65 -10.02
C SER A 341 -23.12 26.58 -10.95
N HIS A 342 -23.56 26.49 -12.20
CA HIS A 342 -22.99 25.52 -13.15
C HIS A 342 -21.47 25.70 -13.35
N SER A 343 -20.95 26.93 -13.26
CA SER A 343 -19.50 27.18 -13.34
C SER A 343 -18.72 26.47 -12.24
N LEU A 344 -19.32 26.29 -11.05
CA LEU A 344 -18.72 25.66 -9.87
C LEU A 344 -18.80 24.12 -9.85
N LEU A 345 -19.28 23.47 -10.92
CA LEU A 345 -19.35 22.00 -11.03
C LEU A 345 -18.01 21.31 -10.70
N THR A 346 -16.89 21.89 -11.12
CA THR A 346 -15.54 21.36 -10.82
C THR A 346 -15.15 21.51 -9.35
N VAL A 347 -15.65 22.54 -8.64
CA VAL A 347 -15.37 22.79 -7.21
C VAL A 347 -15.85 21.62 -6.34
N ILE A 348 -17.06 21.12 -6.61
CA ILE A 348 -17.64 19.94 -5.93
C ILE A 348 -16.64 18.76 -5.98
N ASN A 349 -16.09 18.48 -7.16
CA ASN A 349 -15.18 17.36 -7.39
C ASN A 349 -13.77 17.61 -6.84
N ILE A 350 -13.27 18.86 -6.84
CA ILE A 350 -11.96 19.21 -6.24
C ILE A 350 -11.97 18.87 -4.74
N VAL A 351 -12.98 19.34 -4.01
CA VAL A 351 -13.11 19.08 -2.57
C VAL A 351 -13.32 17.60 -2.30
N ALA A 352 -14.24 16.95 -3.02
CA ALA A 352 -14.54 15.53 -2.82
C ALA A 352 -13.31 14.64 -3.08
N ASN A 353 -12.57 14.87 -4.16
CA ASN A 353 -11.37 14.10 -4.50
C ASN A 353 -10.24 14.33 -3.49
N ALA A 354 -10.00 15.58 -3.06
CA ALA A 354 -8.96 15.88 -2.07
C ALA A 354 -9.26 15.24 -0.69
N MET A 355 -10.51 15.29 -0.25
CA MET A 355 -10.95 14.65 1.00
C MET A 355 -10.92 13.12 0.90
N THR A 356 -11.33 12.55 -0.24
CA THR A 356 -11.33 11.09 -0.47
C THR A 356 -9.91 10.54 -0.56
N ALA A 357 -8.98 11.26 -1.21
CA ALA A 357 -7.56 10.92 -1.22
C ALA A 357 -6.98 10.77 0.20
N ALA A 358 -7.38 11.64 1.13
CA ALA A 358 -6.89 11.62 2.50
C ALA A 358 -7.40 10.42 3.33
N VAL A 359 -8.50 9.76 2.93
CA VAL A 359 -9.11 8.68 3.72
C VAL A 359 -8.63 7.28 3.33
N TYR A 360 -8.10 7.07 2.11
CA TYR A 360 -7.71 5.73 1.66
C TYR A 360 -6.64 5.04 2.52
N ILE A 361 -5.66 5.77 3.03
CA ILE A 361 -4.60 5.17 3.87
C ILE A 361 -5.10 4.87 5.29
N PRO A 362 -5.81 5.79 6.00
CA PRO A 362 -6.57 5.45 7.20
C PRO A 362 -7.48 4.23 7.02
N LEU A 363 -8.16 4.13 5.88
CA LEU A 363 -9.00 2.98 5.54
C LEU A 363 -8.18 1.70 5.32
N ALA A 364 -7.01 1.75 4.68
CA ALA A 364 -6.09 0.61 4.58
C ALA A 364 -5.71 0.08 5.98
N LYS A 365 -5.19 0.97 6.84
CA LYS A 365 -4.87 0.64 8.23
C LYS A 365 -6.11 0.11 8.98
N MET A 366 -7.32 0.64 8.71
CA MET A 366 -8.57 0.11 9.27
C MET A 366 -8.81 -1.35 8.88
N LEU A 367 -8.69 -1.68 7.59
CA LEU A 367 -8.90 -3.04 7.10
C LEU A 367 -7.85 -4.00 7.69
N ASP A 368 -6.61 -3.55 7.82
CA ASP A 368 -5.50 -4.41 8.27
C ASP A 368 -5.42 -4.55 9.81
N VAL A 369 -5.96 -3.61 10.58
CA VAL A 369 -6.02 -3.70 12.06
C VAL A 369 -7.39 -4.21 12.56
N TRP A 370 -8.50 -3.57 12.16
CA TRP A 370 -9.84 -3.92 12.64
C TRP A 370 -10.49 -5.07 11.85
N GLY A 371 -10.15 -5.21 10.57
CA GLY A 371 -10.67 -6.25 9.71
C GLY A 371 -11.57 -5.72 8.58
N ARG A 372 -11.75 -6.58 7.58
CA ARG A 372 -12.29 -6.15 6.28
C ARG A 372 -13.82 -5.91 6.31
N ALA A 373 -14.54 -6.59 7.21
CA ALA A 373 -15.98 -6.39 7.41
C ALA A 373 -16.28 -5.06 8.13
N GLU A 374 -15.47 -4.69 9.12
CA GLU A 374 -15.56 -3.45 9.87
C GLU A 374 -15.38 -2.23 8.95
N GLY A 375 -14.30 -2.20 8.17
CA GLY A 375 -14.04 -1.06 7.27
C GLY A 375 -15.12 -0.90 6.20
N PHE A 376 -15.59 -2.01 5.62
CA PHE A 376 -16.72 -2.02 4.69
C PHE A 376 -18.01 -1.45 5.31
N LEU A 377 -18.32 -1.79 6.57
CA LEU A 377 -19.50 -1.26 7.27
C LEU A 377 -19.42 0.25 7.52
N VAL A 378 -18.26 0.75 7.95
CA VAL A 378 -18.04 2.20 8.17
C VAL A 378 -18.21 2.97 6.87
N MET A 379 -17.64 2.47 5.76
CA MET A 379 -17.76 3.11 4.44
C MET A 379 -19.19 3.03 3.88
N THR A 380 -19.92 1.94 4.14
CA THR A 380 -21.36 1.84 3.87
C THR A 380 -22.17 2.91 4.62
N GLY A 381 -21.81 3.19 5.87
CA GLY A 381 -22.40 4.27 6.66
C GLY A 381 -22.18 5.65 6.03
N PHE A 382 -20.95 5.96 5.63
CA PHE A 382 -20.63 7.23 4.96
C PHE A 382 -21.33 7.39 3.60
N ALA A 383 -21.38 6.34 2.79
CA ALA A 383 -22.06 6.38 1.49
C ALA A 383 -23.56 6.62 1.65
N THR A 384 -24.20 5.92 2.59
CA THR A 384 -25.62 6.09 2.91
C THR A 384 -25.90 7.51 3.42
N LEU A 385 -25.06 8.04 4.32
CA LEU A 385 -25.17 9.42 4.80
C LEU A 385 -25.03 10.44 3.66
N GLY A 386 -24.06 10.25 2.76
CA GLY A 386 -23.87 11.09 1.57
C GLY A 386 -25.12 11.15 0.70
N LEU A 387 -25.71 10.00 0.38
CA LEU A 387 -26.95 9.91 -0.42
C LEU A 387 -28.15 10.58 0.26
N VAL A 388 -28.31 10.41 1.58
CA VAL A 388 -29.38 11.10 2.34
C VAL A 388 -29.18 12.62 2.29
N LEU A 389 -27.95 13.10 2.49
CA LEU A 389 -27.62 14.52 2.44
C LEU A 389 -27.80 15.11 1.04
N MET A 390 -27.46 14.37 -0.03
CA MET A 390 -27.72 14.78 -1.42
C MET A 390 -29.21 14.95 -1.69
N ALA A 391 -30.04 13.98 -1.29
CA ALA A 391 -31.48 14.03 -1.51
C ALA A 391 -32.16 15.18 -0.73
N THR A 392 -31.61 15.55 0.44
CA THR A 392 -32.21 16.52 1.38
C THR A 392 -31.56 17.92 1.38
N CYS A 393 -30.49 18.14 0.61
CA CYS A 393 -29.77 19.42 0.59
C CYS A 393 -30.65 20.60 0.12
N ASN A 394 -30.42 21.80 0.64
CA ASN A 394 -31.11 23.03 0.20
C ASN A 394 -30.13 24.16 -0.18
N SER A 395 -28.86 23.81 -0.39
CA SER A 395 -27.82 24.73 -0.87
C SER A 395 -26.69 23.94 -1.53
N LEU A 396 -25.97 24.57 -2.45
CA LEU A 396 -24.75 24.05 -3.05
C LEU A 396 -23.73 23.60 -1.97
N SER A 397 -23.53 24.41 -0.92
CA SER A 397 -22.60 24.08 0.18
C SER A 397 -22.97 22.78 0.90
N THR A 398 -24.27 22.53 1.10
CA THR A 398 -24.75 21.25 1.65
C THR A 398 -24.53 20.10 0.67
N PHE A 399 -24.71 20.34 -0.64
CA PHE A 399 -24.41 19.33 -1.67
C PHE A 399 -22.91 19.00 -1.75
N CYS A 400 -22.01 20.00 -1.70
CA CYS A 400 -20.57 19.80 -1.63
C CYS A 400 -20.16 18.92 -0.42
N ALA A 401 -20.74 19.19 0.77
CA ALA A 401 -20.50 18.38 1.95
C ALA A 401 -21.06 16.94 1.78
N ALA A 402 -22.22 16.80 1.15
CA ALA A 402 -22.81 15.50 0.82
C ALA A 402 -21.92 14.70 -0.14
N GLN A 403 -21.36 15.35 -1.18
CA GLN A 403 -20.42 14.75 -2.13
C GLN A 403 -19.17 14.20 -1.42
N VAL A 404 -18.64 14.88 -0.40
CA VAL A 404 -17.50 14.39 0.37
C VAL A 404 -17.84 13.06 1.07
N PHE A 405 -18.95 12.99 1.82
CA PHE A 405 -19.39 11.75 2.48
C PHE A 405 -19.68 10.62 1.48
N TYR A 406 -20.34 10.97 0.38
CA TYR A 406 -20.64 10.08 -0.73
C TYR A 406 -19.36 9.48 -1.36
N SER A 407 -18.38 10.32 -1.72
CA SER A 407 -17.16 9.89 -2.40
C SER A 407 -16.25 9.08 -1.50
N ILE A 408 -16.12 9.48 -0.23
CA ILE A 408 -15.42 8.70 0.81
C ILE A 408 -16.11 7.34 0.98
N GLY A 409 -17.43 7.33 1.10
CA GLY A 409 -18.21 6.12 1.32
C GLY A 409 -18.13 5.13 0.17
N PHE A 410 -18.50 5.54 -1.05
CA PHE A 410 -18.46 4.66 -2.22
C PHE A 410 -17.04 4.28 -2.64
N GLY A 411 -16.10 5.24 -2.63
CA GLY A 411 -14.69 4.94 -2.87
C GLY A 411 -14.13 3.93 -1.85
N GLY A 412 -14.50 4.08 -0.58
CA GLY A 412 -14.11 3.16 0.48
C GLY A 412 -14.80 1.79 0.45
N ILE A 413 -16.06 1.71 0.01
CA ILE A 413 -16.75 0.44 -0.27
C ILE A 413 -16.00 -0.33 -1.36
N ILE A 414 -15.78 0.31 -2.52
CA ILE A 414 -15.14 -0.33 -3.67
C ILE A 414 -13.70 -0.75 -3.33
N TYR A 415 -12.94 0.11 -2.66
CA TYR A 415 -11.61 -0.25 -2.17
C TYR A 415 -11.61 -1.44 -1.19
N SER A 416 -12.56 -1.49 -0.25
CA SER A 416 -12.69 -2.64 0.67
C SER A 416 -13.02 -3.93 -0.09
N VAL A 417 -13.90 -3.84 -1.09
CA VAL A 417 -14.26 -4.94 -1.99
C VAL A 417 -13.10 -5.38 -2.88
N ASP A 418 -12.26 -4.46 -3.35
CA ASP A 418 -11.05 -4.75 -4.13
C ASP A 418 -10.00 -5.48 -3.30
N VAL A 419 -9.80 -5.08 -2.04
CA VAL A 419 -8.93 -5.80 -1.09
C VAL A 419 -9.47 -7.22 -0.85
N ILE A 420 -10.78 -7.37 -0.58
CA ILE A 420 -11.41 -8.70 -0.42
C ILE A 420 -11.26 -9.55 -1.70
N THR A 421 -11.38 -8.95 -2.89
CA THR A 421 -11.20 -9.63 -4.18
C THR A 421 -9.73 -10.02 -4.39
N ALA A 422 -8.78 -9.19 -3.98
CA ALA A 422 -7.34 -9.48 -4.06
C ALA A 422 -6.93 -10.62 -3.11
N ASP A 423 -7.54 -10.69 -1.92
CA ASP A 423 -7.36 -11.77 -0.95
C ASP A 423 -8.00 -13.08 -1.41
N ALA A 424 -9.14 -13.01 -2.10
CA ALA A 424 -9.88 -14.16 -2.63
C ALA A 424 -9.23 -14.81 -3.88
N THR A 425 -8.19 -14.22 -4.45
CA THR A 425 -7.68 -14.55 -5.79
C THR A 425 -6.17 -14.76 -5.82
N SER A 426 -5.72 -15.64 -6.71
CA SER A 426 -4.32 -15.77 -7.07
C SER A 426 -3.88 -14.58 -7.93
N LEU A 427 -2.65 -14.07 -7.74
CA LEU A 427 -2.13 -12.91 -8.49
C LEU A 427 -2.26 -13.07 -10.02
N LYS A 428 -2.08 -14.30 -10.52
CA LYS A 428 -2.24 -14.66 -11.94
C LYS A 428 -3.67 -14.53 -12.48
N ASN A 429 -4.69 -14.75 -11.64
CA ASN A 429 -6.11 -14.68 -12.02
C ASN A 429 -6.80 -13.40 -11.53
N ARG A 430 -6.16 -12.61 -10.65
CA ARG A 430 -6.71 -11.38 -10.05
C ARG A 430 -7.22 -10.38 -11.08
N GLY A 431 -6.52 -10.19 -12.21
CA GLY A 431 -6.98 -9.33 -13.30
C GLY A 431 -8.30 -9.78 -13.95
N LEU A 432 -8.58 -11.10 -13.99
CA LEU A 432 -9.88 -11.62 -14.44
C LEU A 432 -10.96 -11.46 -13.38
N ALA A 433 -10.60 -11.53 -12.10
CA ALA A 433 -11.54 -11.30 -11.02
C ALA A 433 -12.01 -9.84 -10.99
N PHE A 434 -11.10 -8.87 -11.06
CA PHE A 434 -11.46 -7.45 -11.17
C PHE A 434 -12.32 -7.17 -12.41
N ALA A 435 -11.98 -7.76 -13.57
CA ALA A 435 -12.78 -7.62 -14.79
C ALA A 435 -14.19 -8.23 -14.65
N PHE A 436 -14.36 -9.30 -13.87
CA PHE A 436 -15.67 -9.87 -13.57
C PHE A 436 -16.46 -8.98 -12.60
N THR A 437 -15.85 -8.52 -11.51
CA THR A 437 -16.53 -7.68 -10.50
C THR A 437 -16.91 -6.31 -11.07
N SER A 438 -16.15 -5.76 -12.02
CA SER A 438 -16.47 -4.54 -12.76
C SER A 438 -17.39 -4.73 -13.98
N SER A 439 -17.79 -5.96 -14.32
CA SER A 439 -18.72 -6.17 -15.45
C SER A 439 -20.11 -5.50 -15.35
N PRO A 440 -20.68 -5.18 -14.15
CA PRO A 440 -21.96 -4.45 -14.06
C PRO A 440 -22.00 -3.11 -14.78
N TYR A 441 -20.86 -2.42 -14.91
CA TYR A 441 -20.78 -1.11 -15.58
C TYR A 441 -21.31 -1.18 -17.02
N MET A 442 -21.17 -2.31 -17.72
CA MET A 442 -21.76 -2.52 -19.05
C MET A 442 -23.28 -2.40 -19.09
N ILE A 443 -23.97 -2.82 -18.01
CA ILE A 443 -25.44 -2.74 -17.90
C ILE A 443 -25.84 -1.29 -17.63
N THR A 444 -25.14 -0.64 -16.71
CA THR A 444 -25.46 0.71 -16.25
C THR A 444 -25.10 1.79 -17.27
N ALA A 445 -24.19 1.51 -18.20
CA ALA A 445 -23.91 2.37 -19.35
C ALA A 445 -25.16 2.69 -20.20
N PHE A 446 -26.08 1.73 -20.30
CA PHE A 446 -27.36 1.89 -20.99
C PHE A 446 -28.48 2.25 -20.02
N ALA A 447 -28.58 1.56 -18.88
CA ALA A 447 -29.70 1.75 -17.96
C ALA A 447 -29.59 3.02 -17.10
N GLY A 448 -28.38 3.45 -16.77
CA GLY A 448 -28.09 4.60 -15.90
C GLY A 448 -28.50 5.95 -16.50
N PRO A 449 -28.06 6.32 -17.72
CA PRO A 449 -28.48 7.55 -18.39
C PRO A 449 -30.00 7.65 -18.55
N LYS A 450 -30.67 6.54 -18.92
CA LYS A 450 -32.12 6.54 -19.10
C LYS A 450 -32.88 6.62 -17.77
N ALA A 451 -32.34 6.02 -16.70
CA ALA A 451 -32.87 6.20 -15.35
C ALA A 451 -32.69 7.64 -14.84
N ALA A 452 -31.55 8.28 -15.14
CA ALA A 452 -31.29 9.68 -14.78
C ALA A 452 -32.30 10.63 -15.44
N GLU A 453 -32.49 10.50 -16.76
CA GLU A 453 -33.51 11.24 -17.52
C GLU A 453 -34.91 10.99 -16.95
N GLY A 454 -35.26 9.73 -16.66
CA GLY A 454 -36.53 9.38 -16.02
C GLY A 454 -36.75 10.04 -14.66
N PHE A 455 -35.72 10.09 -13.80
CA PHE A 455 -35.78 10.77 -12.50
C PHE A 455 -35.92 12.28 -12.63
N TYR A 456 -35.23 12.90 -13.60
CA TYR A 456 -35.27 14.34 -13.84
C TYR A 456 -36.64 14.77 -14.40
N GLU A 457 -37.12 14.13 -15.46
CA GLU A 457 -38.35 14.52 -16.17
C GLU A 457 -39.64 14.15 -15.42
N ASN A 458 -39.68 12.99 -14.74
CA ASN A 458 -40.94 12.40 -14.25
C ASN A 458 -41.09 12.38 -12.73
N VAL A 459 -40.05 12.74 -11.97
CA VAL A 459 -40.04 12.64 -10.50
C VAL A 459 -39.45 13.90 -9.85
N ASN A 460 -38.13 13.92 -9.68
CA ASN A 460 -37.27 14.97 -9.15
C ASN A 460 -35.84 14.37 -9.10
N TRP A 461 -34.80 15.15 -9.45
CA TRP A 461 -33.40 14.71 -9.35
C TRP A 461 -33.02 14.18 -7.96
N ARG A 462 -33.61 14.73 -6.88
CA ARG A 462 -33.38 14.32 -5.48
C ARG A 462 -33.66 12.83 -5.25
N TRP A 463 -34.70 12.30 -5.91
CA TRP A 463 -35.05 10.89 -5.80
C TRP A 463 -34.07 9.97 -6.52
N GLY A 464 -33.33 10.48 -7.51
CA GLY A 464 -32.20 9.79 -8.13
C GLY A 464 -31.09 9.42 -7.16
N PHE A 465 -30.98 10.14 -6.03
CA PHE A 465 -30.05 9.81 -4.93
C PHE A 465 -30.77 9.15 -3.75
N GLY A 466 -31.98 9.64 -3.42
CA GLY A 466 -32.78 9.17 -2.30
C GLY A 466 -33.09 7.67 -2.35
N CYS A 467 -33.38 7.11 -3.54
CA CYS A 467 -33.67 5.68 -3.67
C CYS A 467 -32.46 4.80 -3.28
N PHE A 468 -31.24 5.20 -3.63
CA PHE A 468 -30.02 4.44 -3.29
C PHE A 468 -29.68 4.48 -1.80
N SER A 469 -30.14 5.49 -1.06
CA SER A 469 -29.99 5.52 0.41
C SER A 469 -30.73 4.36 1.11
N ILE A 470 -31.74 3.80 0.45
CA ILE A 470 -32.50 2.63 0.91
C ILE A 470 -31.90 1.34 0.32
N ILE A 471 -31.57 1.34 -0.98
CA ILE A 471 -31.05 0.15 -1.68
C ILE A 471 -29.67 -0.26 -1.16
N LEU A 472 -28.76 0.70 -0.93
CA LEU A 472 -27.37 0.40 -0.59
C LEU A 472 -27.24 -0.38 0.73
N PRO A 473 -27.85 0.01 1.87
CA PRO A 473 -27.79 -0.78 3.10
C PRO A 473 -28.32 -2.21 2.93
N CYS A 474 -29.39 -2.39 2.13
CA CYS A 474 -29.97 -3.71 1.87
C CYS A 474 -29.05 -4.62 1.03
N VAL A 475 -28.31 -4.07 0.07
CA VAL A 475 -27.35 -4.81 -0.77
C VAL A 475 -25.98 -4.98 -0.07
N ALA A 476 -25.63 -4.12 0.88
CA ALA A 476 -24.40 -4.25 1.66
C ALA A 476 -24.51 -5.22 2.86
N ALA A 477 -25.71 -5.41 3.41
CA ALA A 477 -25.92 -6.28 4.57
C ALA A 477 -25.45 -7.75 4.36
N PRO A 478 -25.70 -8.41 3.21
CA PRO A 478 -25.28 -9.79 3.00
C PRO A 478 -23.76 -9.96 3.10
N LEU A 479 -22.94 -9.15 2.41
CA LEU A 479 -21.47 -9.24 2.45
C LEU A 479 -20.95 -9.12 3.89
N PHE A 480 -21.43 -8.12 4.64
CA PHE A 480 -21.07 -7.95 6.05
C PHE A 480 -21.41 -9.19 6.88
N THR A 481 -22.62 -9.74 6.72
CA THR A 481 -23.03 -10.95 7.47
C THR A 481 -22.24 -12.19 7.07
N ILE A 482 -21.92 -12.37 5.79
CA ILE A 482 -21.11 -13.51 5.29
C ILE A 482 -19.68 -13.41 5.83
N LEU A 483 -19.04 -12.24 5.78
CA LEU A 483 -17.70 -12.05 6.33
C LEU A 483 -17.68 -12.31 7.84
N LYS A 484 -18.63 -11.74 8.60
CA LYS A 484 -18.75 -11.96 10.06
C LYS A 484 -19.06 -13.41 10.43
N PHE A 485 -19.88 -14.10 9.66
CA PHE A 485 -20.19 -15.51 9.89
C PHE A 485 -18.95 -16.40 9.68
N ASN A 486 -18.21 -16.20 8.59
CA ASN A 486 -16.99 -16.97 8.34
C ASN A 486 -15.87 -16.63 9.35
N LEU A 487 -15.76 -15.37 9.79
CA LEU A 487 -14.81 -14.98 10.85
C LEU A 487 -15.10 -15.72 12.16
N ARG A 488 -16.36 -15.73 12.62
CA ARG A 488 -16.79 -16.50 13.80
C ARG A 488 -16.53 -18.00 13.65
N LYS A 489 -16.68 -18.55 12.45
CA LYS A 489 -16.37 -19.96 12.16
C LYS A 489 -14.85 -20.23 12.24
N ALA A 490 -14.00 -19.30 11.81
CA ALA A 490 -12.55 -19.40 11.95
C ALA A 490 -12.08 -19.26 13.42
N GLU A 491 -12.68 -18.35 14.19
CA GLU A 491 -12.51 -18.25 15.65
C GLU A 491 -12.87 -19.59 16.33
N GLN A 492 -14.05 -20.17 16.02
CA GLN A 492 -14.51 -21.46 16.57
C GLN A 492 -13.63 -22.65 16.19
N GLN A 493 -12.90 -22.58 15.07
CA GLN A 493 -11.96 -23.62 14.64
C GLN A 493 -10.55 -23.42 15.22
N GLY A 494 -10.35 -22.48 16.15
CA GLY A 494 -9.07 -22.22 16.80
C GLY A 494 -7.99 -21.66 15.85
N ARG A 495 -8.38 -21.15 14.68
CA ARG A 495 -7.45 -20.63 13.66
C ARG A 495 -7.11 -19.14 13.83
N ILE A 496 -7.73 -18.47 14.79
CA ILE A 496 -7.49 -17.06 15.12
C ILE A 496 -7.42 -16.97 16.65
N LEU A 497 -6.25 -16.62 17.19
CA LEU A 497 -6.08 -16.28 18.60
C LEU A 497 -6.46 -14.81 18.79
N ARG A 498 -7.67 -14.58 19.30
CA ARG A 498 -8.16 -13.22 19.53
C ARG A 498 -7.57 -12.66 20.83
N GLU A 499 -6.49 -11.90 20.71
CA GLU A 499 -5.98 -11.10 21.81
C GLU A 499 -7.05 -10.12 22.33
N LYS A 500 -7.35 -10.20 23.63
CA LYS A 500 -8.20 -9.20 24.28
C LYS A 500 -7.34 -7.97 24.58
N SER A 501 -7.51 -6.93 23.77
CA SER A 501 -6.99 -5.59 24.08
C SER A 501 -7.47 -5.14 25.46
N GLY A 502 -6.57 -5.14 26.44
CA GLY A 502 -6.82 -4.60 27.79
C GLY A 502 -6.76 -3.06 27.86
N ARG A 503 -6.77 -2.38 26.70
CA ARG A 503 -6.59 -0.93 26.59
C ARG A 503 -7.82 -0.17 27.08
N THR A 504 -7.57 0.86 27.88
CA THR A 504 -8.59 1.82 28.32
C THR A 504 -9.13 2.66 27.16
N LEU A 505 -10.28 3.31 27.35
CA LEU A 505 -10.93 4.12 26.31
C LEU A 505 -10.02 5.26 25.82
N ALA A 506 -9.27 5.91 26.72
CA ALA A 506 -8.30 6.94 26.36
C ALA A 506 -7.12 6.39 25.53
N GLN A 507 -6.61 5.20 25.88
CA GLN A 507 -5.56 4.52 25.10
C GLN A 507 -6.07 4.09 23.71
N ASN A 508 -7.33 3.68 23.58
CA ASN A 508 -7.93 3.37 22.28
C ASN A 508 -8.10 4.63 21.41
N ILE A 509 -8.46 5.77 21.98
CA ILE A 509 -8.50 7.06 21.26
C ILE A 509 -7.09 7.50 20.86
N TRP A 510 -6.10 7.40 21.75
CA TRP A 510 -4.72 7.77 21.43
C TRP A 510 -4.14 6.88 20.32
N MET A 511 -4.34 5.55 20.43
CA MET A 511 -3.99 4.61 19.36
C MET A 511 -4.70 4.98 18.04
N PHE A 512 -5.97 5.36 18.07
CA PHE A 512 -6.67 5.81 16.86
C PHE A 512 -6.02 7.07 16.25
N VAL A 513 -5.67 8.06 17.06
CA VAL A 513 -5.02 9.29 16.57
C VAL A 513 -3.63 9.02 15.97
N THR A 514 -2.83 8.15 16.59
CA THR A 514 -1.45 7.86 16.16
C THR A 514 -1.33 6.83 15.05
N GLU A 515 -2.20 5.81 15.03
CA GLU A 515 -2.18 4.75 14.02
C GLU A 515 -2.76 5.25 12.70
N PHE A 516 -3.88 5.98 12.73
CA PHE A 516 -4.55 6.48 11.53
C PHE A 516 -3.97 7.80 11.00
N ASP A 517 -2.94 8.34 11.66
CA ASP A 517 -2.31 9.63 11.40
C ASP A 517 -3.34 10.75 11.13
N VAL A 518 -4.20 10.99 12.12
CA VAL A 518 -5.24 12.04 12.02
C VAL A 518 -4.65 13.43 11.75
N PRO A 519 -3.50 13.85 12.33
CA PRO A 519 -2.87 15.11 11.98
C PRO A 519 -2.40 15.19 10.52
N GLY A 520 -1.72 14.15 10.00
CA GLY A 520 -1.29 14.10 8.61
C GLY A 520 -2.46 14.14 7.64
N VAL A 521 -3.53 13.38 7.91
CA VAL A 521 -4.79 13.39 7.15
C VAL A 521 -5.39 14.80 7.06
N ILE A 522 -5.46 15.53 8.19
CA ILE A 522 -6.02 16.90 8.23
C ILE A 522 -5.12 17.89 7.46
N LEU A 523 -3.81 17.82 7.66
CA LEU A 523 -2.85 18.70 6.97
C LEU A 523 -2.85 18.45 5.47
N PHE A 524 -2.87 17.19 5.04
CA PHE A 524 -2.93 16.80 3.64
C PHE A 524 -4.24 17.21 2.97
N ALA A 525 -5.39 16.83 3.53
CA ALA A 525 -6.71 17.16 2.98
C ALA A 525 -6.96 18.68 2.95
N GLY A 526 -6.66 19.36 4.07
CA GLY A 526 -6.84 20.80 4.22
C GLY A 526 -5.89 21.60 3.32
N GLY A 527 -4.62 21.21 3.27
CA GLY A 527 -3.60 21.83 2.42
C GLY A 527 -3.93 21.69 0.94
N LEU A 528 -4.24 20.47 0.48
CA LEU A 528 -4.58 20.18 -0.91
C LEU A 528 -5.85 20.91 -1.35
N THR A 529 -6.90 20.88 -0.53
CA THR A 529 -8.16 21.58 -0.82
C THR A 529 -7.96 23.10 -0.88
N THR A 530 -7.29 23.68 0.13
CA THR A 530 -7.03 25.12 0.20
C THR A 530 -6.15 25.61 -0.95
N PHE A 531 -5.18 24.79 -1.38
CA PHE A 531 -4.33 25.08 -2.54
C PHE A 531 -5.08 24.99 -3.88
N LEU A 532 -5.95 23.98 -4.07
CA LEU A 532 -6.57 23.70 -5.38
C LEU A 532 -7.85 24.49 -5.68
N LEU A 533 -8.61 24.91 -4.66
CA LEU A 533 -9.81 25.73 -4.81
C LEU A 533 -9.62 27.12 -5.48
N PRO A 534 -8.59 27.94 -5.14
CA PRO A 534 -8.46 29.29 -5.70
C PRO A 534 -8.34 29.31 -7.23
N PHE A 535 -7.84 28.24 -7.86
CA PHE A 535 -7.71 28.17 -9.32
C PHE A 535 -9.06 28.24 -10.07
N THR A 536 -10.14 27.78 -9.45
CA THR A 536 -11.51 27.91 -10.00
C THR A 536 -12.21 29.18 -9.49
N LEU A 537 -11.99 29.54 -8.22
CA LEU A 537 -12.66 30.67 -7.56
C LEU A 537 -12.05 32.05 -7.87
N ALA A 538 -10.89 32.13 -8.52
CA ALA A 538 -10.21 33.40 -8.76
C ALA A 538 -10.98 34.35 -9.68
N ASP A 539 -11.75 33.86 -10.66
CA ASP A 539 -12.44 34.71 -11.64
C ASP A 539 -13.71 35.39 -11.05
N SER A 540 -14.38 34.73 -10.10
CA SER A 540 -15.52 35.29 -9.35
C SER A 540 -15.12 36.13 -8.13
N ALA A 541 -13.82 36.36 -7.92
CA ALA A 541 -13.30 37.16 -6.81
C ALA A 541 -13.29 38.67 -7.14
N PRO A 542 -13.49 39.58 -6.15
CA PRO A 542 -13.70 41.01 -6.42
C PRO A 542 -12.60 41.72 -7.22
N GLU A 543 -11.34 41.30 -7.06
CA GLU A 543 -10.18 41.80 -7.81
C GLU A 543 -9.51 40.68 -8.63
N GLY A 544 -10.26 39.65 -9.00
CA GLY A 544 -9.74 38.46 -9.68
C GLY A 544 -8.64 37.77 -8.85
N TRP A 545 -7.57 37.35 -9.52
CA TRP A 545 -6.36 36.78 -8.92
C TRP A 545 -5.63 37.70 -7.92
N SER A 546 -5.85 39.02 -7.96
CA SER A 546 -5.29 39.99 -7.01
C SER A 546 -5.97 39.93 -5.64
N SER A 547 -7.17 39.33 -5.55
CA SER A 547 -7.98 39.30 -4.34
C SER A 547 -7.24 38.67 -3.18
N GLY A 548 -7.12 39.39 -2.05
CA GLY A 548 -6.27 38.99 -0.93
C GLY A 548 -6.55 37.58 -0.38
N TYR A 549 -7.81 37.10 -0.42
CA TYR A 549 -8.13 35.74 0.02
C TYR A 549 -7.71 34.65 -0.98
N ILE A 550 -7.69 34.94 -2.29
CA ILE A 550 -7.19 34.01 -3.32
C ILE A 550 -5.68 33.80 -3.13
N ILE A 551 -4.94 34.89 -2.96
CA ILE A 551 -3.49 34.84 -2.66
C ILE A 551 -3.25 34.12 -1.34
N ALA A 552 -4.03 34.42 -0.29
CA ALA A 552 -3.92 33.74 0.99
C ALA A 552 -4.19 32.23 0.88
N MET A 553 -5.20 31.79 0.12
CA MET A 553 -5.48 30.36 -0.09
C MET A 553 -4.32 29.65 -0.80
N ILE A 554 -3.73 30.24 -1.85
CA ILE A 554 -2.57 29.65 -2.54
C ILE A 554 -1.37 29.54 -1.59
N VAL A 555 -1.02 30.62 -0.89
CA VAL A 555 0.15 30.67 0.00
C VAL A 555 -0.04 29.76 1.21
N VAL A 556 -1.19 29.83 1.90
CA VAL A 556 -1.48 28.99 3.07
C VAL A 556 -1.59 27.52 2.66
N GLY A 557 -2.26 27.20 1.55
CA GLY A 557 -2.34 25.83 1.02
C GLY A 557 -0.95 25.24 0.75
N PHE A 558 -0.08 25.99 0.07
CA PHE A 558 1.30 25.58 -0.18
C PHE A 558 2.12 25.41 1.11
N VAL A 559 2.00 26.35 2.06
CA VAL A 559 2.69 26.26 3.37
C VAL A 559 2.18 25.08 4.20
N VAL A 560 0.87 24.80 4.20
CA VAL A 560 0.28 23.65 4.92
C VAL A 560 0.72 22.33 4.28
N LEU A 561 0.84 22.25 2.95
CA LEU A 561 1.43 21.07 2.28
C LEU A 561 2.93 20.91 2.59
N GLY A 562 3.67 22.01 2.76
CA GLY A 562 5.05 21.98 3.27
C GLY A 562 5.15 21.50 4.72
N ILE A 563 4.24 21.97 5.59
CA ILE A 563 4.12 21.50 6.98
C ILE A 563 3.75 20.03 7.03
N PHE A 564 2.85 19.55 6.16
CA PHE A 564 2.53 18.14 6.00
C PHE A 564 3.79 17.33 5.66
N ALA A 565 4.56 17.72 4.65
CA ALA A 565 5.79 17.02 4.28
C ALA A 565 6.84 16.98 5.40
N LEU A 566 6.98 18.07 6.17
CA LEU A 566 7.88 18.12 7.34
C LEU A 566 7.37 17.26 8.51
N TYR A 567 6.07 17.30 8.80
CA TYR A 567 5.42 16.47 9.81
C TYR A 567 5.61 14.99 9.49
N GLU A 568 5.31 14.61 8.25
CA GLU A 568 5.42 13.25 7.71
C GLU A 568 6.85 12.69 7.79
N THR A 569 7.85 13.54 7.52
CA THR A 569 9.28 13.12 7.49
C THR A 569 9.91 13.05 8.88
N PHE A 570 9.50 13.90 9.83
CA PHE A 570 10.23 14.13 11.08
C PHE A 570 9.42 13.91 12.37
N LEU A 571 8.08 13.95 12.33
CA LEU A 571 7.21 13.91 13.52
C LEU A 571 6.21 12.74 13.52
N ALA A 572 5.81 12.22 12.36
CA ALA A 572 4.80 11.17 12.25
C ALA A 572 5.32 9.81 12.79
N PRO A 573 4.71 9.23 13.84
CA PRO A 573 5.15 7.94 14.39
C PRO A 573 4.83 6.76 13.46
N THR A 574 3.73 6.84 12.72
CA THR A 574 3.39 5.90 11.64
C THR A 574 3.01 6.71 10.39
N PRO A 575 3.94 6.98 9.46
CA PRO A 575 3.71 7.90 8.34
C PRO A 575 2.48 7.50 7.51
N PHE A 576 1.83 8.52 6.94
CA PHE A 576 0.74 8.38 5.97
C PHE A 576 1.25 7.71 4.69
N LEU A 577 2.28 8.26 4.04
CA LEU A 577 2.96 7.66 2.90
C LEU A 577 4.08 6.72 3.36
N ASN A 578 3.92 5.42 3.12
CA ASN A 578 5.03 4.48 3.29
C ASN A 578 6.10 4.72 2.21
N VAL A 579 7.10 5.54 2.56
CA VAL A 579 8.22 5.93 1.69
C VAL A 579 8.98 4.73 1.12
N HIS A 580 9.02 3.60 1.84
CA HIS A 580 9.67 2.37 1.36
C HIS A 580 9.00 1.83 0.08
N LEU A 581 7.66 1.87 -0.01
CA LEU A 581 6.92 1.51 -1.24
C LEU A 581 7.24 2.45 -2.40
N MET A 582 7.60 3.71 -2.12
CA MET A 582 7.99 4.69 -3.13
C MET A 582 9.45 4.54 -3.60
N THR A 583 10.20 3.52 -3.14
CA THR A 583 11.56 3.25 -3.63
C THR A 583 11.62 2.39 -4.89
N ASP A 584 10.63 1.51 -5.16
CA ASP A 584 10.66 0.70 -6.38
C ASP A 584 10.18 1.49 -7.61
N ARG A 585 11.02 1.53 -8.65
CA ARG A 585 10.71 2.20 -9.93
C ARG A 585 9.42 1.74 -10.61
N THR A 586 8.96 0.51 -10.36
CA THR A 586 7.69 -0.01 -10.88
C THR A 586 6.50 0.67 -10.22
N ILE A 587 6.59 0.87 -8.90
CA ILE A 587 5.57 1.58 -8.13
C ILE A 587 5.57 3.06 -8.53
N ILE A 588 6.74 3.71 -8.57
CA ILE A 588 6.87 5.10 -9.06
C ILE A 588 6.27 5.25 -10.48
N GLY A 589 6.62 4.36 -11.41
CA GLY A 589 6.12 4.39 -12.79
C GLY A 589 4.61 4.18 -12.89
N ALA A 590 4.04 3.28 -12.10
CA ALA A 590 2.60 3.03 -12.06
C ALA A 590 1.83 4.21 -11.45
N LEU A 591 2.34 4.81 -10.36
CA LEU A 591 1.74 5.99 -9.72
C LEU A 591 1.82 7.23 -10.63
N ALA A 592 2.96 7.46 -11.29
CA ALA A 592 3.11 8.58 -12.24
C ALA A 592 2.20 8.43 -13.47
N LEU A 593 2.03 7.19 -13.97
CA LEU A 593 1.06 6.87 -15.02
C LEU A 593 -0.38 7.09 -14.54
N CYS A 594 -0.70 6.71 -13.30
CA CYS A 594 -2.01 6.96 -12.69
C CYS A 594 -2.31 8.45 -12.59
N ALA A 595 -1.40 9.24 -12.01
CA ALA A 595 -1.53 10.68 -11.86
C ALA A 595 -1.76 11.35 -13.21
N THR A 596 -0.92 11.08 -14.22
CA THR A 596 -1.03 11.72 -15.54
C THR A 596 -2.27 11.32 -16.31
N TYR A 597 -2.70 10.05 -16.24
CA TYR A 597 -3.97 9.59 -16.79
C TYR A 597 -5.17 10.32 -16.15
N GLN A 598 -5.21 10.38 -14.82
CA GLN A 598 -6.32 10.98 -14.08
C GLN A 598 -6.39 12.50 -14.32
N VAL A 599 -5.26 13.22 -14.24
CA VAL A 599 -5.22 14.66 -14.58
C VAL A 599 -5.70 14.87 -16.02
N SER A 600 -5.18 14.09 -16.98
CA SER A 600 -5.57 14.21 -18.39
C SER A 600 -7.07 14.02 -18.62
N TYR A 601 -7.67 12.99 -18.03
CA TYR A 601 -9.10 12.69 -18.18
C TYR A 601 -9.98 13.79 -17.59
N TYR A 602 -9.74 14.17 -16.33
CA TYR A 602 -10.56 15.19 -15.66
C TYR A 602 -10.33 16.62 -16.19
N CYS A 603 -9.27 16.88 -16.97
CA CYS A 603 -9.11 18.17 -17.67
C CYS A 603 -10.22 18.44 -18.69
N TRP A 604 -10.79 17.42 -19.34
CA TRP A 604 -11.77 17.60 -20.43
C TRP A 604 -13.14 16.95 -20.20
N ASN A 605 -13.24 16.01 -19.26
CA ASN A 605 -14.47 15.24 -19.07
C ASN A 605 -15.54 15.99 -18.23
N SER A 606 -15.16 16.87 -17.31
CA SER A 606 -16.09 17.43 -16.30
C SER A 606 -17.31 18.19 -16.87
N TYR A 607 -17.17 18.79 -18.06
CA TYR A 607 -18.26 19.49 -18.77
C TYR A 607 -18.63 18.75 -20.09
N PHE A 608 -18.38 17.44 -20.19
CA PHE A 608 -18.60 16.67 -21.42
C PHE A 608 -20.08 16.42 -21.72
N THR A 609 -20.87 16.09 -20.71
CA THR A 609 -22.33 15.93 -20.85
C THR A 609 -23.00 17.26 -21.26
N SER A 610 -22.64 18.38 -20.61
CA SER A 610 -23.11 19.72 -21.02
C SER A 610 -22.79 20.04 -22.48
N PHE A 611 -21.55 19.75 -22.93
CA PHE A 611 -21.17 19.92 -24.34
C PHE A 611 -22.05 19.09 -25.29
N LEU A 612 -22.30 17.82 -24.98
CA LEU A 612 -23.10 16.93 -25.84
C LEU A 612 -24.55 17.39 -25.95
N GLN A 613 -25.16 17.84 -24.85
CA GLN A 613 -26.53 18.35 -24.83
C GLN A 613 -26.65 19.71 -25.54
N VAL A 614 -25.70 20.62 -25.34
CA VAL A 614 -25.77 21.98 -25.92
C VAL A 614 -25.32 22.02 -27.38
N VAL A 615 -24.21 21.34 -27.72
CA VAL A 615 -23.58 21.41 -29.05
C VAL A 615 -24.09 20.35 -30.00
N ASN A 616 -24.35 19.13 -29.53
CA ASN A 616 -24.86 18.05 -30.37
C ASN A 616 -26.39 17.87 -30.27
N ASN A 617 -27.06 18.66 -29.43
CA ASN A 617 -28.51 18.64 -29.22
C ASN A 617 -29.05 17.25 -28.84
N LEU A 618 -28.32 16.56 -27.96
CA LEU A 618 -28.71 15.26 -27.42
C LEU A 618 -29.59 15.40 -26.18
N SER A 619 -30.47 14.41 -25.96
CA SER A 619 -31.16 14.24 -24.68
C SER A 619 -30.19 13.91 -23.54
N VAL A 620 -30.67 13.94 -22.29
CA VAL A 620 -29.88 13.55 -21.11
C VAL A 620 -29.41 12.10 -21.23
N SER A 621 -30.32 11.19 -21.63
CA SER A 621 -29.99 9.78 -21.86
C SER A 621 -29.01 9.59 -23.01
N GLU A 622 -29.19 10.28 -24.14
CA GLU A 622 -28.31 10.17 -25.31
C GLU A 622 -26.89 10.69 -25.02
N ALA A 623 -26.77 11.86 -24.38
CA ALA A 623 -25.49 12.41 -23.95
C ALA A 623 -24.79 11.48 -22.94
N GLY A 624 -25.56 10.90 -22.02
CA GLY A 624 -25.07 9.91 -21.07
C GLY A 624 -24.60 8.61 -21.73
N HIS A 625 -25.29 8.10 -22.76
CA HIS A 625 -24.83 6.92 -23.50
C HIS A 625 -23.48 7.16 -24.19
N VAL A 626 -23.29 8.35 -24.79
CA VAL A 626 -22.01 8.72 -25.41
C VAL A 626 -20.90 8.83 -24.35
N ALA A 627 -21.18 9.43 -23.19
CA ALA A 627 -20.21 9.51 -22.09
C ALA A 627 -19.89 8.13 -21.47
N SER A 628 -20.88 7.25 -21.33
CA SER A 628 -20.73 5.87 -20.84
C SER A 628 -20.16 4.89 -21.87
N THR A 629 -19.66 5.36 -23.02
CA THR A 629 -18.91 4.51 -23.98
C THR A 629 -17.76 3.76 -23.29
N PHE A 630 -17.13 4.39 -22.30
CA PHE A 630 -16.06 3.79 -21.48
C PHE A 630 -16.49 2.51 -20.77
N ASP A 631 -17.66 2.53 -20.14
CA ASP A 631 -18.18 1.43 -19.33
C ASP A 631 -18.50 0.19 -20.18
N VAL A 632 -19.01 0.40 -21.40
CA VAL A 632 -19.31 -0.68 -22.37
C VAL A 632 -18.02 -1.31 -22.90
N VAL A 633 -17.08 -0.48 -23.38
CA VAL A 633 -15.83 -0.96 -24.00
C VAL A 633 -14.92 -1.60 -22.95
N SER A 634 -14.84 -1.02 -21.74
CA SER A 634 -14.01 -1.54 -20.67
C SER A 634 -14.47 -2.92 -20.20
N GLY A 635 -15.76 -3.14 -19.92
CA GLY A 635 -16.23 -4.44 -19.42
C GLY A 635 -15.88 -5.62 -20.34
N ILE A 636 -15.88 -5.43 -21.66
CA ILE A 636 -15.42 -6.45 -22.62
C ILE A 636 -13.89 -6.54 -22.65
N LEU A 637 -13.19 -5.39 -22.73
CA LEU A 637 -11.75 -5.36 -22.93
C LEU A 637 -10.97 -5.79 -21.69
N LEU A 638 -11.44 -5.49 -20.48
CA LEU A 638 -10.83 -5.88 -19.22
C LEU A 638 -10.69 -7.41 -19.11
N LEU A 639 -11.68 -8.17 -19.59
CA LEU A 639 -11.62 -9.63 -19.66
C LEU A 639 -10.55 -10.12 -20.65
N ILE A 640 -10.47 -9.49 -21.84
CA ILE A 640 -9.46 -9.81 -22.85
C ILE A 640 -8.06 -9.52 -22.30
N VAL A 641 -7.86 -8.35 -21.70
CA VAL A 641 -6.59 -7.91 -21.08
C VAL A 641 -6.19 -8.85 -19.93
N GLY A 642 -7.10 -9.16 -19.01
CA GLY A 642 -6.86 -10.09 -17.92
C GLY A 642 -6.50 -11.49 -18.41
N PHE A 643 -7.15 -11.99 -19.46
CA PHE A 643 -6.82 -13.27 -20.09
C PHE A 643 -5.44 -13.23 -20.78
N SER A 644 -5.13 -12.15 -21.49
CA SER A 644 -3.83 -11.95 -22.15
C SER A 644 -2.69 -11.92 -21.14
N ILE A 645 -2.86 -11.26 -19.99
CA ILE A 645 -1.87 -11.26 -18.89
C ILE A 645 -1.76 -12.66 -18.28
N ARG A 646 -2.88 -13.35 -18.00
CA ARG A 646 -2.88 -14.75 -17.50
C ARG A 646 -2.13 -15.71 -18.42
N LYS A 647 -2.23 -15.54 -19.74
CA LYS A 647 -1.58 -16.39 -20.76
C LYS A 647 -0.10 -16.06 -20.92
N THR A 648 0.27 -14.77 -20.97
CA THR A 648 1.65 -14.33 -21.23
C THR A 648 2.52 -14.26 -19.98
N GLY A 649 1.93 -14.08 -18.81
CA GLY A 649 2.63 -13.80 -17.55
C GLY A 649 3.11 -12.35 -17.40
N TYR A 650 3.03 -11.53 -18.45
CA TYR A 650 3.61 -10.18 -18.49
C TYR A 650 2.55 -9.12 -18.86
N PHE A 651 2.61 -7.96 -18.21
CA PHE A 651 1.67 -6.85 -18.43
C PHE A 651 2.26 -5.67 -19.21
N LYS A 652 3.59 -5.44 -19.17
CA LYS A 652 4.20 -4.18 -19.67
C LYS A 652 3.93 -3.92 -21.16
N TRP A 653 3.91 -4.97 -21.98
CA TRP A 653 3.76 -4.86 -23.43
C TRP A 653 2.43 -4.21 -23.86
N LEU A 654 1.38 -4.32 -23.04
CA LEU A 654 0.09 -3.68 -23.29
C LEU A 654 0.18 -2.15 -23.29
N LEU A 655 1.06 -1.58 -22.46
CA LEU A 655 1.24 -0.12 -22.35
C LEU A 655 1.85 0.49 -23.62
N TYR A 656 2.69 -0.26 -24.34
CA TYR A 656 3.26 0.17 -25.62
C TYR A 656 2.20 0.38 -26.71
N PHE A 657 1.05 -0.28 -26.61
CA PHE A 657 -0.10 -0.07 -27.50
C PHE A 657 -1.07 0.97 -26.93
N ALA A 658 -1.39 0.86 -25.63
CA ALA A 658 -2.40 1.69 -24.98
C ALA A 658 -2.05 3.19 -24.97
N ILE A 659 -0.79 3.55 -24.71
CA ILE A 659 -0.38 4.96 -24.62
C ILE A 659 -0.45 5.69 -25.97
N PRO A 660 0.19 5.20 -27.06
CA PRO A 660 0.05 5.83 -28.37
C PRO A 660 -1.41 5.96 -28.82
N LEU A 661 -2.22 4.91 -28.63
CA LEU A 661 -3.63 4.93 -29.00
C LEU A 661 -4.42 5.99 -28.22
N TYR A 662 -4.20 6.09 -26.91
CA TYR A 662 -4.93 7.01 -26.05
C TYR A 662 -4.56 8.48 -26.34
N VAL A 663 -3.25 8.78 -26.50
CA VAL A 663 -2.77 10.13 -26.87
C VAL A 663 -3.28 10.52 -28.27
N PHE A 664 -3.23 9.60 -29.23
CA PHE A 664 -3.77 9.80 -30.57
C PHE A 664 -5.28 10.06 -30.55
N ALA A 665 -6.05 9.30 -29.76
CA ALA A 665 -7.50 9.44 -29.66
C ALA A 665 -7.93 10.75 -28.99
N GLN A 666 -7.26 11.19 -27.92
CA GLN A 666 -7.50 12.53 -27.36
C GLN A 666 -7.12 13.63 -28.36
N GLY A 667 -6.00 13.49 -29.07
CA GLY A 667 -5.58 14.42 -30.12
C GLY A 667 -6.59 14.54 -31.28
N LEU A 668 -7.14 13.42 -31.75
CA LEU A 668 -8.24 13.41 -32.71
C LEU A 668 -9.50 14.08 -32.15
N MET A 669 -9.80 13.89 -30.87
CA MET A 669 -10.97 14.48 -30.24
C MET A 669 -10.91 16.02 -30.21
N ILE A 670 -9.72 16.64 -30.21
CA ILE A 670 -9.57 18.10 -30.39
C ILE A 670 -10.18 18.56 -31.72
N HIS A 671 -9.99 17.79 -32.80
CA HIS A 671 -10.51 18.13 -34.12
C HIS A 671 -12.00 17.79 -34.28
N PHE A 672 -12.45 16.66 -33.74
CA PHE A 672 -13.84 16.20 -33.91
C PHE A 672 -14.84 16.79 -32.91
N ARG A 673 -14.39 17.25 -31.73
CA ARG A 673 -15.24 17.88 -30.71
C ARG A 673 -15.42 19.38 -30.98
N GLN A 674 -15.87 19.71 -32.19
CA GLN A 674 -16.17 21.06 -32.65
C GLN A 674 -17.67 21.22 -32.90
N PRO A 675 -18.21 22.45 -32.86
CA PRO A 675 -19.59 22.73 -33.28
C PRO A 675 -19.84 22.25 -34.71
N ASN A 676 -21.04 21.75 -34.98
CA ASN A 676 -21.44 21.15 -36.27
C ASN A 676 -20.68 19.88 -36.70
N GLY A 677 -19.84 19.29 -35.84
CA GLY A 677 -19.17 18.01 -36.09
C GLY A 677 -20.12 16.81 -36.03
N TYR A 678 -19.90 15.80 -36.87
CA TYR A 678 -20.66 14.55 -36.81
C TYR A 678 -20.29 13.73 -35.55
N ILE A 679 -21.29 13.47 -34.71
CA ILE A 679 -21.10 12.86 -33.39
C ILE A 679 -20.45 11.47 -33.42
N GLY A 680 -20.61 10.70 -34.49
CA GLY A 680 -19.97 9.39 -34.64
C GLY A 680 -18.43 9.44 -34.52
N TYR A 681 -17.80 10.56 -34.89
CA TYR A 681 -16.36 10.74 -34.68
C TYR A 681 -15.98 10.98 -33.21
N ILE A 682 -16.85 11.62 -32.42
CA ILE A 682 -16.67 11.76 -30.97
C ILE A 682 -16.80 10.38 -30.32
N VAL A 683 -17.80 9.59 -30.69
CA VAL A 683 -17.97 8.19 -30.22
C VAL A 683 -16.77 7.32 -30.60
N MET A 684 -16.24 7.44 -31.83
CA MET A 684 -15.02 6.76 -32.26
C MET A 684 -13.81 7.12 -31.36
N CYS A 685 -13.62 8.41 -31.06
CA CYS A 685 -12.55 8.84 -30.17
C CYS A 685 -12.74 8.28 -28.75
N GLN A 686 -13.98 8.28 -28.23
CA GLN A 686 -14.30 7.67 -26.94
C GLN A 686 -13.99 6.17 -26.92
N ILE A 687 -14.30 5.41 -27.98
CA ILE A 687 -13.94 3.98 -28.07
C ILE A 687 -12.42 3.79 -27.95
N PHE A 688 -11.61 4.56 -28.68
CA PHE A 688 -10.15 4.44 -28.62
C PHE A 688 -9.56 4.89 -27.27
N ILE A 689 -10.08 5.98 -26.68
CA ILE A 689 -9.78 6.41 -25.30
C ILE A 689 -10.10 5.30 -24.30
N SER A 690 -11.23 4.62 -24.48
CA SER A 690 -11.67 3.53 -23.61
C SER A 690 -10.77 2.31 -23.72
N VAL A 691 -10.29 1.98 -24.91
CA VAL A 691 -9.32 0.89 -25.11
C VAL A 691 -8.02 1.15 -24.33
N GLY A 692 -7.46 2.36 -24.43
CA GLY A 692 -6.27 2.73 -23.68
C GLY A 692 -6.50 2.78 -22.16
N GLY A 693 -7.57 3.45 -21.71
CA GLY A 693 -7.89 3.64 -20.30
C GLY A 693 -8.16 2.32 -19.55
N SER A 694 -8.86 1.38 -20.18
CA SER A 694 -9.10 0.05 -19.60
C SER A 694 -7.81 -0.73 -19.34
N ILE A 695 -6.84 -0.63 -20.26
CA ILE A 695 -5.51 -1.22 -20.08
C ILE A 695 -4.79 -0.55 -18.92
N PHE A 696 -4.86 0.78 -18.80
CA PHE A 696 -4.21 1.51 -17.70
C PHE A 696 -4.73 1.08 -16.33
N ILE A 697 -6.04 0.92 -16.15
CA ILE A 697 -6.65 0.51 -14.87
C ILE A 697 -6.07 -0.82 -14.39
N ILE A 698 -6.17 -1.89 -15.20
CA ILE A 698 -5.64 -3.21 -14.82
C ILE A 698 -4.12 -3.17 -14.65
N VAL A 699 -3.39 -2.54 -15.57
CA VAL A 699 -1.93 -2.62 -15.57
C VAL A 699 -1.33 -1.82 -14.42
N GLN A 700 -1.88 -0.65 -14.05
CA GLN A 700 -1.41 0.12 -12.88
C GLN A 700 -1.62 -0.68 -11.58
N GLN A 701 -2.82 -1.23 -11.37
CA GLN A 701 -3.12 -2.08 -10.20
C GLN A 701 -2.18 -3.29 -10.13
N LEU A 702 -2.06 -4.07 -11.21
CA LEU A 702 -1.18 -5.24 -11.23
C LEU A 702 0.30 -4.89 -11.11
N SER A 703 0.76 -3.75 -11.64
CA SER A 703 2.16 -3.31 -11.54
C SER A 703 2.59 -3.09 -10.10
N ILE A 704 1.74 -2.47 -9.28
CA ILE A 704 2.04 -2.22 -7.87
C ILE A 704 1.84 -3.51 -7.06
N LEU A 705 0.76 -4.25 -7.30
CA LEU A 705 0.49 -5.53 -6.61
C LEU A 705 1.55 -6.61 -6.86
N ALA A 706 2.27 -6.56 -8.00
CA ALA A 706 3.37 -7.45 -8.32
C ALA A 706 4.73 -7.00 -7.75
N ALA A 707 4.80 -5.79 -7.17
CA ALA A 707 6.00 -5.21 -6.57
C ALA A 707 5.97 -5.22 -5.03
N VAL A 708 4.92 -5.78 -4.40
CA VAL A 708 4.73 -5.79 -2.94
C VAL A 708 4.34 -7.17 -2.41
N ASP A 709 4.73 -7.46 -1.17
CA ASP A 709 4.25 -8.63 -0.44
C ASP A 709 2.76 -8.56 -0.12
N HIS A 710 2.15 -9.71 0.15
CA HIS A 710 0.72 -9.82 0.42
C HIS A 710 0.23 -8.92 1.57
N GLN A 711 1.03 -8.80 2.63
CA GLN A 711 0.74 -7.93 3.78
C GLN A 711 0.58 -6.45 3.41
N HIS A 712 1.20 -6.00 2.31
CA HIS A 712 1.17 -4.60 1.87
C HIS A 712 0.16 -4.34 0.73
N VAL A 713 -0.65 -5.34 0.34
CA VAL A 713 -1.63 -5.23 -0.77
C VAL A 713 -2.63 -4.09 -0.57
N ALA A 714 -3.17 -3.94 0.65
CA ALA A 714 -4.08 -2.86 1.00
C ALA A 714 -3.37 -1.49 0.89
N ALA A 715 -2.28 -1.28 1.63
CA ALA A 715 -1.48 -0.05 1.57
C ALA A 715 -1.05 0.35 0.14
N ALA A 716 -0.68 -0.63 -0.69
CA ALA A 716 -0.32 -0.44 -2.09
C ALA A 716 -1.49 0.04 -2.97
N LEU A 717 -2.67 -0.56 -2.83
CA LEU A 717 -3.88 -0.13 -3.53
C LEU A 717 -4.37 1.23 -3.02
N ALA A 718 -4.24 1.49 -1.71
CA ALA A 718 -4.58 2.79 -1.13
C ALA A 718 -3.68 3.89 -1.71
N LEU A 719 -2.37 3.67 -1.81
CA LEU A 719 -1.44 4.63 -2.42
C LEU A 719 -1.79 4.95 -3.89
N LEU A 720 -2.19 3.93 -4.68
CA LEU A 720 -2.69 4.13 -6.04
C LEU A 720 -3.97 4.99 -6.04
N SER A 721 -4.92 4.70 -5.15
CA SER A 721 -6.17 5.46 -5.03
C SER A 721 -5.94 6.90 -4.54
N VAL A 722 -5.01 7.14 -3.61
CA VAL A 722 -4.57 8.48 -3.18
C VAL A 722 -4.09 9.27 -4.40
N VAL A 723 -3.11 8.74 -5.12
CA VAL A 723 -2.51 9.42 -6.29
C VAL A 723 -3.54 9.64 -7.39
N GLY A 724 -4.44 8.67 -7.62
CA GLY A 724 -5.50 8.80 -8.62
C GLY A 724 -6.55 9.86 -8.27
N ASN A 725 -6.84 10.06 -6.98
CA ASN A 725 -7.75 11.12 -6.51
C ASN A 725 -7.07 12.49 -6.49
N ILE A 726 -5.79 12.60 -6.12
CA ILE A 726 -5.00 13.83 -6.29
C ILE A 726 -5.02 14.25 -7.77
N GLY A 727 -4.76 13.31 -8.68
CA GLY A 727 -4.80 13.57 -10.13
C GLY A 727 -6.19 14.03 -10.59
N GLY A 728 -7.26 13.44 -10.06
CA GLY A 728 -8.63 13.90 -10.30
C GLY A 728 -8.92 15.30 -9.77
N ALA A 729 -8.44 15.66 -8.57
CA ALA A 729 -8.58 17.01 -8.02
C ALA A 729 -7.85 18.05 -8.89
N VAL A 730 -6.58 17.79 -9.24
CA VAL A 730 -5.77 18.66 -10.10
C VAL A 730 -6.38 18.80 -11.50
N GLY A 731 -6.85 17.71 -12.11
CA GLY A 731 -7.53 17.76 -13.41
C GLY A 731 -8.81 18.59 -13.39
N ASN A 732 -9.62 18.48 -12.33
CA ASN A 732 -10.81 19.32 -12.15
C ASN A 732 -10.45 20.80 -11.90
N SER A 733 -9.38 21.12 -11.14
CA SER A 733 -8.89 22.50 -11.00
C SER A 733 -8.46 23.10 -12.33
N ILE A 734 -7.74 22.35 -13.16
CA ILE A 734 -7.34 22.79 -14.51
C ILE A 734 -8.57 23.00 -15.40
N SER A 735 -9.53 22.06 -15.38
CA SER A 735 -10.80 22.17 -16.11
C SER A 735 -11.59 23.41 -15.70
N GLY A 736 -11.80 23.63 -14.40
CA GLY A 736 -12.51 24.80 -13.87
C GLY A 736 -11.80 26.11 -14.19
N ALA A 737 -10.47 26.17 -14.05
CA ALA A 737 -9.69 27.35 -14.39
C ALA A 737 -9.76 27.71 -15.88
N ILE A 738 -9.74 26.71 -16.78
CA ILE A 738 -9.93 26.92 -18.22
C ILE A 738 -11.38 27.37 -18.50
N TRP A 739 -12.38 26.77 -17.86
CA TRP A 739 -13.79 27.12 -18.05
C TRP A 739 -14.04 28.61 -17.73
N THR A 740 -13.73 29.04 -16.51
CA THR A 740 -13.95 30.42 -16.05
C THR A 740 -13.21 31.43 -16.94
N ASN A 741 -11.93 31.15 -17.26
CA ASN A 741 -11.13 32.08 -18.04
C ASN A 741 -11.46 32.11 -19.54
N THR A 742 -12.25 31.18 -20.08
CA THR A 742 -12.46 31.08 -21.54
C THR A 742 -13.92 31.02 -22.00
N PHE A 743 -14.84 30.44 -21.23
CA PHE A 743 -16.23 30.26 -21.68
C PHE A 743 -17.02 31.57 -21.60
N ALA A 744 -17.02 32.27 -20.45
CA ALA A 744 -17.69 33.57 -20.30
C ALA A 744 -17.22 34.62 -21.32
N LYS A 745 -15.90 34.73 -21.52
CA LYS A 745 -15.27 35.65 -22.49
C LYS A 745 -15.50 35.24 -23.95
N ALA A 746 -15.92 34.00 -24.20
CA ALA A 746 -16.36 33.55 -25.51
C ALA A 746 -17.86 33.82 -25.73
N LEU A 747 -18.70 33.68 -24.68
CA LEU A 747 -20.10 34.11 -24.72
C LEU A 747 -20.19 35.62 -25.02
N GLU A 748 -19.45 36.47 -24.29
CA GLU A 748 -19.39 37.92 -24.52
C GLU A 748 -19.01 38.28 -25.98
N ARG A 749 -18.17 37.46 -26.61
CA ARG A 749 -17.69 37.69 -27.98
C ARG A 749 -18.70 37.25 -29.06
N TYR A 750 -19.43 36.16 -28.82
CA TYR A 750 -20.25 35.52 -29.84
C TYR A 750 -21.75 35.79 -29.68
N LEU A 751 -22.24 36.06 -28.46
CA LEU A 751 -23.66 36.32 -28.23
C LEU A 751 -24.13 37.56 -29.01
N PRO A 752 -25.34 37.53 -29.60
CA PRO A 752 -25.93 38.72 -30.20
C PRO A 752 -26.25 39.76 -29.11
N ALA A 753 -26.29 41.03 -29.48
CA ALA A 753 -26.54 42.14 -28.56
C ALA A 753 -27.89 42.04 -27.81
N THR A 754 -28.83 41.25 -28.33
CA THR A 754 -30.11 40.89 -27.71
C THR A 754 -29.98 40.01 -26.47
N ALA A 755 -28.99 39.12 -26.43
CA ALA A 755 -28.79 38.13 -25.36
C ALA A 755 -27.58 38.42 -24.46
N LEU A 756 -26.80 39.47 -24.73
CA LEU A 756 -25.76 39.95 -23.82
C LEU A 756 -26.25 40.31 -22.40
N PRO A 757 -27.48 40.84 -22.18
CA PRO A 757 -28.00 41.05 -20.82
C PRO A 757 -28.12 39.76 -20.01
N ASP A 758 -28.39 38.64 -20.69
CA ASP A 758 -28.63 37.33 -20.07
C ASP A 758 -27.33 36.51 -19.87
N LEU A 759 -26.17 37.09 -20.22
CA LEU A 759 -24.87 36.39 -20.24
C LEU A 759 -24.55 35.63 -18.94
N THR A 760 -24.83 36.23 -17.78
CA THR A 760 -24.60 35.59 -16.48
C THR A 760 -25.50 34.38 -16.27
N GLU A 761 -26.76 34.45 -16.67
CA GLU A 761 -27.71 33.34 -16.55
C GLU A 761 -27.36 32.21 -17.53
N ILE A 762 -27.03 32.57 -18.78
CA ILE A 762 -26.49 31.63 -19.79
C ILE A 762 -25.21 30.97 -19.29
N TYR A 763 -24.37 31.67 -18.54
CA TYR A 763 -23.12 31.13 -18.00
C TYR A 763 -23.34 30.14 -16.84
N GLU A 764 -24.27 30.42 -15.93
CA GLU A 764 -24.50 29.64 -14.70
C GLU A 764 -25.63 28.59 -14.77
N SER A 765 -26.42 28.54 -15.84
CA SER A 765 -27.53 27.59 -16.00
C SER A 765 -27.44 26.82 -17.32
N LEU A 766 -27.34 25.48 -17.23
CA LEU A 766 -27.46 24.60 -18.39
C LEU A 766 -28.88 24.64 -18.97
N GLU A 767 -29.91 24.79 -18.13
CA GLU A 767 -31.31 24.87 -18.58
C GLU A 767 -31.55 26.12 -19.41
N THR A 768 -31.01 27.28 -18.99
CA THR A 768 -31.08 28.53 -19.75
C THR A 768 -30.39 28.36 -21.12
N GLN A 769 -29.20 27.73 -21.17
CA GLN A 769 -28.52 27.40 -22.43
C GLN A 769 -29.35 26.50 -23.34
N LEU A 770 -30.08 25.52 -22.78
CA LEU A 770 -30.95 24.57 -23.49
C LEU A 770 -32.28 25.20 -23.95
N SER A 771 -32.73 26.30 -23.34
CA SER A 771 -34.01 26.94 -23.67
C SER A 771 -34.01 27.66 -25.04
N TYR A 772 -32.83 28.09 -25.54
CA TYR A 772 -32.70 28.72 -26.86
C TYR A 772 -32.86 27.71 -28.01
N GLU A 773 -33.73 28.04 -28.96
CA GLU A 773 -34.07 27.17 -30.10
C GLU A 773 -32.84 26.78 -30.94
N VAL A 774 -32.80 25.53 -31.40
CA VAL A 774 -31.70 24.99 -32.21
C VAL A 774 -31.58 25.72 -33.54
N GLY A 775 -30.43 26.35 -33.77
CA GLY A 775 -30.17 27.18 -34.95
C GLY A 775 -30.47 28.66 -34.77
N SER A 776 -31.01 29.10 -33.62
CA SER A 776 -31.05 30.52 -33.26
C SER A 776 -29.62 31.12 -33.18
N PRO A 777 -29.45 32.43 -33.45
CA PRO A 777 -28.16 33.12 -33.30
C PRO A 777 -27.56 32.94 -31.89
N GLU A 778 -28.40 33.02 -30.87
CA GLU A 778 -28.08 32.82 -29.46
C GLU A 778 -27.54 31.41 -29.21
N ARG A 779 -28.26 30.36 -29.65
CA ARG A 779 -27.82 28.97 -29.49
C ARG A 779 -26.52 28.71 -30.24
N LEU A 780 -26.37 29.18 -31.48
CA LEU A 780 -25.13 29.01 -32.26
C LEU A 780 -23.93 29.70 -31.59
N ALA A 781 -24.12 30.88 -31.00
CA ALA A 781 -23.09 31.58 -30.23
C ALA A 781 -22.65 30.79 -28.99
N ILE A 782 -23.60 30.25 -28.21
CA ILE A 782 -23.32 29.40 -27.05
C ILE A 782 -22.53 28.14 -27.48
N GLN A 783 -22.94 27.49 -28.57
CA GLN A 783 -22.23 26.34 -29.12
C GLN A 783 -20.79 26.68 -29.53
N GLN A 784 -20.57 27.85 -30.14
CA GLN A 784 -19.23 28.31 -30.51
C GLN A 784 -18.36 28.63 -29.28
N ALA A 785 -18.94 29.15 -28.20
CA ALA A 785 -18.25 29.33 -26.92
C ALA A 785 -17.82 27.98 -26.30
N TYR A 786 -18.69 26.96 -26.36
CA TYR A 786 -18.37 25.60 -25.92
C TYR A 786 -17.19 25.01 -26.69
N GLY A 787 -17.21 25.11 -28.02
CA GLY A 787 -16.09 24.66 -28.87
C GLY A 787 -14.77 25.33 -28.50
N TYR A 788 -14.80 26.64 -28.24
CA TYR A 788 -13.62 27.42 -27.86
C TYR A 788 -13.02 26.98 -26.50
N ALA A 789 -13.86 26.69 -25.49
CA ALA A 789 -13.41 26.23 -24.18
C ALA A 789 -12.91 24.77 -24.22
N GLN A 790 -13.70 23.86 -24.80
CA GLN A 790 -13.41 22.42 -24.82
C GLN A 790 -12.17 22.07 -25.63
N THR A 791 -11.87 22.80 -26.71
CA THR A 791 -10.63 22.65 -27.48
C THR A 791 -9.39 22.84 -26.59
N ARG A 792 -9.44 23.79 -25.64
CA ARG A 792 -8.31 24.08 -24.73
C ARG A 792 -8.18 23.02 -23.63
N MET A 793 -9.30 22.62 -23.05
CA MET A 793 -9.36 21.51 -22.09
C MET A 793 -8.73 20.23 -22.66
N LEU A 794 -9.08 19.87 -23.89
CA LEU A 794 -8.52 18.71 -24.58
C LEU A 794 -7.04 18.87 -24.95
N ALA A 795 -6.62 20.06 -25.42
CA ALA A 795 -5.21 20.32 -25.72
C ALA A 795 -4.33 20.17 -24.46
N THR A 796 -4.77 20.71 -23.32
CA THR A 796 -4.08 20.56 -22.04
C THR A 796 -4.07 19.10 -21.57
N GLY A 797 -5.20 18.39 -21.62
CA GLY A 797 -5.28 16.98 -21.25
C GLY A 797 -4.38 16.08 -22.11
N THR A 798 -4.31 16.34 -23.42
CA THR A 798 -3.46 15.60 -24.38
C THR A 798 -1.98 15.86 -24.10
N GLY A 799 -1.61 17.12 -23.84
CA GLY A 799 -0.23 17.50 -23.51
C GLY A 799 0.28 16.86 -22.22
N ILE A 800 -0.56 16.80 -21.17
CA ILE A 800 -0.23 16.11 -19.92
C ILE A 800 -0.09 14.60 -20.13
N MET A 801 -0.95 14.01 -20.97
CA MET A 801 -0.87 12.58 -21.27
C MET A 801 0.40 12.17 -22.01
N ALA A 802 1.04 13.07 -22.76
CA ALA A 802 2.32 12.78 -23.43
C ALA A 802 3.46 12.42 -22.44
N LEU A 803 3.36 12.83 -21.16
CA LEU A 803 4.33 12.42 -20.13
C LEU A 803 4.30 10.91 -19.84
N SER A 804 3.18 10.23 -20.11
CA SER A 804 3.01 8.79 -19.86
C SER A 804 4.03 7.91 -20.61
N PHE A 805 4.54 8.36 -21.75
CA PHE A 805 5.63 7.70 -22.48
C PHE A 805 6.91 7.54 -21.65
N ILE A 806 7.20 8.51 -20.76
CA ILE A 806 8.36 8.48 -19.87
C ILE A 806 8.14 7.46 -18.74
N TRP A 807 6.93 7.44 -18.16
CA TRP A 807 6.62 6.59 -17.00
C TRP A 807 6.67 5.09 -17.31
N VAL A 808 6.36 4.67 -18.53
CA VAL A 808 6.49 3.27 -18.96
C VAL A 808 7.94 2.79 -18.96
N LEU A 809 8.93 3.67 -19.10
CA LEU A 809 10.34 3.28 -19.02
C LEU A 809 10.71 2.81 -17.59
N LEU A 810 10.09 3.39 -16.56
CA LEU A 810 10.31 3.05 -15.15
C LEU A 810 9.71 1.70 -14.75
N ILE A 811 8.57 1.33 -15.33
CA ILE A 811 7.83 0.09 -15.02
C ILE A 811 8.65 -1.14 -15.42
N ARG A 812 8.93 -2.05 -14.48
CA ARG A 812 9.60 -3.33 -14.76
C ARG A 812 8.66 -4.30 -15.49
N ASN A 813 9.19 -5.15 -16.36
CA ASN A 813 8.42 -6.23 -17.00
C ASN A 813 8.39 -7.46 -16.09
N ILE A 814 7.60 -7.41 -15.02
CA ILE A 814 7.51 -8.46 -14.00
C ILE A 814 6.65 -9.63 -14.53
N ASN A 815 7.06 -10.86 -14.25
CA ASN A 815 6.26 -12.06 -14.52
C ASN A 815 5.33 -12.36 -13.34
N VAL A 816 4.02 -12.14 -13.50
CA VAL A 816 3.03 -12.40 -12.44
C VAL A 816 2.73 -13.90 -12.27
N GLY A 817 3.16 -14.74 -13.19
CA GLY A 817 2.96 -16.19 -13.15
C GLY A 817 3.90 -16.93 -12.20
N THR A 818 5.02 -16.31 -11.79
CA THR A 818 6.04 -16.90 -10.91
C THR A 818 5.93 -16.48 -9.44
N ILE A 819 5.00 -15.59 -9.10
CA ILE A 819 4.85 -15.02 -7.75
C ILE A 819 3.62 -15.65 -7.07
N ARG A 820 3.83 -16.41 -5.98
CA ARG A 820 2.77 -16.85 -5.05
C ARG A 820 2.59 -15.79 -3.97
N GLN A 821 1.45 -15.10 -3.99
CA GLN A 821 1.14 -14.03 -3.01
C GLN A 821 0.01 -14.42 -2.03
N THR A 822 -0.96 -15.25 -2.45
CA THR A 822 -2.13 -15.63 -1.62
C THR A 822 -2.13 -17.12 -1.27
N MET A 823 -2.72 -17.45 -0.11
CA MET A 823 -2.79 -18.80 0.46
C MET A 823 -4.25 -19.29 0.55
N GLY A 824 -4.47 -20.59 0.37
CA GLY A 824 -5.79 -21.24 0.52
C GLY A 824 -6.55 -21.48 -0.79
N ASN A 825 -7.87 -21.69 -0.70
CA ASN A 825 -8.76 -21.91 -1.84
C ASN A 825 -9.06 -20.57 -2.55
N VAL A 826 -8.08 -20.07 -3.30
CA VAL A 826 -8.19 -18.84 -4.10
C VAL A 826 -8.48 -19.14 -5.57
N PHE A 827 -9.14 -18.19 -6.25
CA PHE A 827 -9.50 -18.30 -7.67
C PHE A 827 -8.32 -18.03 -8.62
#